data_AF-A0A6A7L6Y6-F1
#
_entry.id   AF-A0A6A7L6Y6-F1
#
_cell.length_a   1.000
_cell.length_b   1.000
_cell.length_c   1.000
_cell.angle_alpha   90.00
_cell.angle_beta   90.00
_cell.angle_gamma   90.00
#
_symmetry.space_group_name_H-M   'P 1'
#
loop_
_entity.id
_entity.type
_entity.pdbx_description
1 polymer ?
#
loop_
_entity_poly.entity_id
_entity_poly.type
_entity_poly.pdbx_seq_one_letter_code
_entity_poly.pdbx_strand_id
1 'polypeptide(L)'
;MRLLRRFWNRLRGTFTGRLRDAELAEEIESHLRMQTEDNLRLGMSPGAARRAAALKLGGVESTKELYRDQRGLPLLETIARDVRFGLRALGKERGVAAVCVLTLALAIGGNSAIFSAVNAVLLRPLRYPDAHQLVKVWETNPRANRWGDWASYPDFADWRRESRVFEDVAAFRGWSFRLTSGQYPEMLRGMRVSQSLFPVLRVTPMLGRSFLPEEDRPGQNQVAILGYGLWQRQFGSDPGLVGKTILIDEQPHMVVGIMPPGFGFPADIRGMPEPPDIWIPVGDDTDRGSHNYTVIARLKSDRTIQETGPEMERLAQIVARLDPGHRERGLAVAGLQERSVSEIRPALLILLGAILFVLLIACANVANLLLARGAVRQKEAALRQALGAGRARILKQWLTESVLLALLGGAAGLLVAFVGVRFLIRLGPTLPLLADTTIDPRVLVFTLLTALTTGVVFGMVPAFQALRVDVNEALKESGGRHAGSGRRSRIRSLLIVGEVALALMLLVGAGLLIRSFVHLRSIDMGFDDKKVLNAFLSVPPEAATDHDRTVGFFQDVIERVRAVPGVRDVAGASAVPLVSNESSPFRVEGRDGSDPDKTIVYAEQPKVTPSYFRTMGIRLMRGREFTWADTSTSQPVAIVSERLATAYWPEEDPIGKRLSIDDQQLRSVVGIVNDVRHDGRDSSVRPTIYIPLAQYS
;
A
#
# COMPACT_ATOMS: atom_id res chain seq x y z
N MET A 1 -48.50 -11.99 -13.84
CA MET A 1 -49.26 -10.84 -13.25
C MET A 1 -49.90 -11.11 -11.87
N ARG A 2 -50.43 -12.31 -11.55
CA ARG A 2 -51.02 -12.61 -10.22
C ARG A 2 -50.03 -12.56 -9.04
N LEU A 3 -48.76 -12.92 -9.25
CA LEU A 3 -47.68 -12.83 -8.24
C LEU A 3 -47.27 -11.38 -7.93
N LEU A 4 -47.17 -10.53 -8.96
CA LEU A 4 -46.91 -9.09 -8.82
C LEU A 4 -48.05 -8.35 -8.12
N ARG A 5 -49.33 -8.68 -8.43
CA ARG A 5 -50.49 -8.14 -7.68
C ARG A 5 -50.52 -8.61 -6.23
N ARG A 6 -50.12 -9.85 -5.93
CA ARG A 6 -49.98 -10.34 -4.55
C ARG A 6 -48.84 -9.66 -3.80
N PHE A 7 -47.71 -9.41 -4.45
CA PHE A 7 -46.58 -8.65 -3.89
C PHE A 7 -46.98 -7.19 -3.61
N TRP A 8 -47.61 -6.51 -4.58
CA TRP A 8 -48.11 -5.13 -4.41
C TRP A 8 -49.20 -5.01 -3.35
N ASN A 9 -50.15 -5.96 -3.28
CA ASN A 9 -51.18 -5.94 -2.24
C ASN A 9 -50.60 -6.24 -0.84
N ARG A 10 -49.53 -7.05 -0.75
CA ARG A 10 -48.77 -7.26 0.49
C ARG A 10 -47.95 -6.02 0.89
N LEU A 11 -47.39 -5.29 -0.08
CA LEU A 11 -46.64 -4.04 0.11
C LEU A 11 -47.55 -2.84 0.43
N ARG A 12 -48.80 -2.82 -0.06
CA ARG A 12 -49.84 -1.87 0.38
C ARG A 12 -50.31 -2.17 1.80
N GLY A 13 -50.43 -3.45 2.14
CA GLY A 13 -50.83 -3.90 3.48
C GLY A 13 -49.87 -3.48 4.61
N THR A 14 -48.58 -3.27 4.31
CA THR A 14 -47.57 -2.80 5.28
C THR A 14 -47.70 -1.32 5.67
N PHE A 15 -48.49 -0.52 4.96
CA PHE A 15 -48.72 0.89 5.30
C PHE A 15 -50.08 1.16 6.00
N THR A 16 -50.94 0.14 6.14
CA THR A 16 -52.30 0.27 6.74
C THR A 16 -52.46 -0.54 8.05
N GLY A 17 -51.38 -0.83 8.77
CA GLY A 17 -51.36 -1.75 9.92
C GLY A 17 -52.32 -1.42 11.08
N ARG A 18 -52.61 -0.14 11.34
CA ARG A 18 -53.49 0.27 12.45
C ARG A 18 -54.96 -0.12 12.27
N LEU A 19 -55.49 -0.09 11.04
CA LEU A 19 -56.89 -0.43 10.76
C LEU A 19 -57.13 -1.94 10.92
N ARG A 20 -56.16 -2.77 10.50
CA ARG A 20 -56.26 -4.24 10.59
C ARG A 20 -55.95 -4.81 11.97
N ASP A 21 -55.12 -4.13 12.77
CA ASP A 21 -54.90 -4.49 14.17
C ASP A 21 -56.18 -4.27 15.01
N ALA A 22 -57.00 -3.27 14.65
CA ALA A 22 -58.30 -3.03 15.27
C ALA A 22 -59.32 -4.11 14.89
N GLU A 23 -59.41 -4.46 13.60
CA GLU A 23 -60.28 -5.55 13.11
C GLU A 23 -59.93 -6.90 13.76
N LEU A 24 -58.63 -7.23 13.90
CA LEU A 24 -58.19 -8.47 14.55
C LEU A 24 -58.47 -8.46 16.07
N ALA A 25 -58.33 -7.31 16.73
CA ALA A 25 -58.69 -7.17 18.13
C ALA A 25 -60.20 -7.38 18.33
N GLU A 26 -61.01 -6.85 17.42
CA GLU A 26 -62.46 -7.01 17.40
C GLU A 26 -62.88 -8.46 17.08
N GLU A 27 -62.19 -9.13 16.14
CA GLU A 27 -62.42 -10.54 15.79
C GLU A 27 -62.09 -11.48 16.96
N ILE A 28 -60.97 -11.24 17.66
CA ILE A 28 -60.58 -12.02 18.83
C ILE A 28 -61.50 -11.73 20.03
N GLU A 29 -61.91 -10.48 20.22
CA GLU A 29 -62.88 -10.12 21.27
C GLU A 29 -64.25 -10.73 20.99
N SER A 30 -64.68 -10.78 19.72
CA SER A 30 -65.88 -11.47 19.27
C SER A 30 -65.82 -12.98 19.59
N HIS A 31 -64.72 -13.65 19.24
CA HIS A 31 -64.52 -15.07 19.57
C HIS A 31 -64.48 -15.33 21.08
N LEU A 32 -63.88 -14.42 21.86
CA LEU A 32 -63.85 -14.52 23.32
C LEU A 32 -65.24 -14.33 23.93
N ARG A 33 -66.05 -13.40 23.41
CA ARG A 33 -67.46 -13.20 23.81
C ARG A 33 -68.30 -14.43 23.48
N MET A 34 -68.20 -14.94 22.27
CA MET A 34 -68.94 -16.13 21.82
C MET A 34 -68.64 -17.36 22.69
N GLN A 35 -67.36 -17.63 22.98
CA GLN A 35 -66.99 -18.72 23.88
C GLN A 35 -67.41 -18.48 25.34
N THR A 36 -67.41 -17.22 25.79
CA THR A 36 -67.89 -16.88 27.14
C THR A 36 -69.40 -17.13 27.25
N GLU A 37 -70.17 -16.78 26.22
CA GLU A 37 -71.62 -17.05 26.15
C GLU A 37 -71.94 -18.54 26.09
N ASP A 38 -71.21 -19.33 25.30
CA ASP A 38 -71.39 -20.79 25.28
C ASP A 38 -71.06 -21.44 26.63
N ASN A 39 -70.02 -20.96 27.33
CA ASN A 39 -69.70 -21.44 28.68
C ASN A 39 -70.75 -21.02 29.71
N LEU A 40 -71.38 -19.86 29.56
CA LEU A 40 -72.51 -19.42 30.38
C LEU A 40 -73.75 -20.31 30.14
N ARG A 41 -74.03 -20.69 28.88
CA ARG A 41 -75.11 -21.63 28.53
C ARG A 41 -74.89 -23.03 29.11
N LEU A 42 -73.64 -23.42 29.31
CA LEU A 42 -73.25 -24.66 29.99
C LEU A 42 -73.31 -24.56 31.52
N GLY A 43 -73.85 -23.47 32.08
CA GLY A 43 -74.13 -23.31 33.52
C GLY A 43 -72.95 -22.77 34.35
N MET A 44 -71.88 -22.26 33.72
CA MET A 44 -70.76 -21.66 34.45
C MET A 44 -71.12 -20.26 34.97
N SER A 45 -70.55 -19.88 36.12
CA SER A 45 -70.66 -18.51 36.62
C SER A 45 -69.92 -17.52 35.70
N PRO A 46 -70.35 -16.25 35.60
CA PRO A 46 -69.78 -15.27 34.65
C PRO A 46 -68.26 -15.10 34.75
N GLY A 47 -67.72 -15.14 35.98
CA GLY A 47 -66.28 -15.04 36.22
C GLY A 47 -65.51 -16.29 35.79
N ALA A 48 -66.10 -17.48 35.94
CA ALA A 48 -65.51 -18.74 35.51
C ALA A 48 -65.57 -18.93 33.99
N ALA A 49 -66.69 -18.56 33.36
CA ALA A 49 -66.93 -18.68 31.92
C ALA A 49 -65.92 -17.87 31.09
N ARG A 50 -65.66 -16.61 31.51
CA ARG A 50 -64.70 -15.73 30.82
C ARG A 50 -63.25 -16.20 31.01
N ARG A 51 -62.93 -16.71 32.20
CA ARG A 51 -61.59 -17.25 32.50
C ARG A 51 -61.33 -18.55 31.71
N ALA A 52 -62.32 -19.43 31.61
CA ALA A 52 -62.25 -20.64 30.80
C ALA A 52 -62.11 -20.34 29.31
N ALA A 53 -62.84 -19.34 28.78
CA ALA A 53 -62.70 -18.89 27.40
C ALA A 53 -61.29 -18.31 27.11
N ALA A 54 -60.75 -17.49 28.02
CA ALA A 54 -59.39 -16.95 27.89
C ALA A 54 -58.29 -18.03 27.97
N LEU A 55 -58.49 -19.06 28.80
CA LEU A 55 -57.59 -20.22 28.91
C LEU A 55 -57.65 -21.11 27.67
N LYS A 56 -58.86 -21.36 27.13
CA LYS A 56 -59.08 -22.17 25.92
C LYS A 56 -58.50 -21.51 24.65
N LEU A 57 -58.51 -20.18 24.58
CA LEU A 57 -57.88 -19.41 23.51
C LEU A 57 -56.34 -19.35 23.60
N GLY A 58 -55.72 -19.84 24.68
CA GLY A 58 -54.26 -19.90 24.83
C GLY A 58 -53.61 -18.57 25.22
N GLY A 59 -54.37 -17.66 25.85
CA GLY A 59 -53.91 -16.31 26.19
C GLY A 59 -53.94 -15.38 24.98
N VAL A 60 -54.86 -14.42 25.00
CA VAL A 60 -55.23 -13.51 23.89
C VAL A 60 -54.02 -12.87 23.18
N GLU A 61 -52.97 -12.49 23.92
CA GLU A 61 -51.78 -11.87 23.33
C GLU A 61 -50.86 -12.88 22.62
N SER A 62 -50.79 -14.13 23.07
CA SER A 62 -50.04 -15.19 22.38
C SER A 62 -50.71 -15.55 21.05
N THR A 63 -52.05 -15.60 21.04
CA THR A 63 -52.85 -15.86 19.82
C THR A 63 -52.73 -14.72 18.81
N LYS A 64 -52.68 -13.46 19.27
CA LYS A 64 -52.40 -12.29 18.42
C LYS A 64 -50.99 -12.35 17.81
N GLU A 65 -49.97 -12.74 18.56
CA GLU A 65 -48.61 -12.92 18.02
C GLU A 65 -48.56 -14.04 16.97
N LEU A 66 -49.20 -15.19 17.23
CA LEU A 66 -49.23 -16.32 16.31
C LEU A 66 -49.93 -16.00 14.98
N TYR A 67 -51.02 -15.22 15.04
CA TYR A 67 -51.74 -14.74 13.85
C TYR A 67 -50.99 -13.63 13.09
N ARG A 68 -50.23 -12.77 13.79
CA ARG A 68 -49.37 -11.75 13.18
C ARG A 68 -48.19 -12.36 12.41
N ASP A 69 -47.59 -13.43 12.92
CA ASP A 69 -46.52 -14.15 12.22
C ASP A 69 -47.00 -14.83 10.93
N GLN A 70 -48.31 -15.11 10.81
CA GLN A 70 -48.92 -15.75 9.64
C GLN A 70 -49.38 -14.78 8.53
N ARG A 71 -49.43 -13.44 8.75
CA ARG A 71 -49.94 -12.46 7.75
C ARG A 71 -48.93 -11.34 7.42
N GLY A 72 -48.52 -11.21 6.15
CA GLY A 72 -47.76 -10.06 5.60
C GLY A 72 -46.38 -10.42 5.01
N LEU A 73 -45.51 -9.42 4.79
CA LEU A 73 -44.04 -9.57 4.82
C LEU A 73 -43.59 -9.15 6.23
N PRO A 74 -43.79 -9.99 7.27
CA PRO A 74 -43.77 -9.58 8.69
C PRO A 74 -42.40 -9.07 9.12
N LEU A 75 -41.37 -9.43 8.35
CA LEU A 75 -39.98 -9.08 8.60
C LEU A 75 -39.72 -7.57 8.52
N LEU A 76 -40.20 -6.89 7.48
CA LEU A 76 -39.89 -5.47 7.23
C LEU A 76 -40.58 -4.54 8.22
N GLU A 77 -41.86 -4.77 8.51
CA GLU A 77 -42.61 -3.96 9.47
C GLU A 77 -42.08 -4.18 10.90
N THR A 78 -41.74 -5.43 11.23
CA THR A 78 -41.07 -5.75 12.50
C THR A 78 -39.72 -5.06 12.61
N ILE A 79 -38.88 -5.13 11.58
CA ILE A 79 -37.56 -4.46 11.57
C ILE A 79 -37.72 -2.94 11.69
N ALA A 80 -38.65 -2.32 10.96
CA ALA A 80 -38.89 -0.88 11.05
C ALA A 80 -39.33 -0.45 12.46
N ARG A 81 -40.19 -1.26 13.10
CA ARG A 81 -40.63 -1.04 14.48
C ARG A 81 -39.47 -1.21 15.48
N ASP A 82 -38.65 -2.24 15.30
CA ASP A 82 -37.49 -2.53 16.15
C ASP A 82 -36.40 -1.46 15.98
N VAL A 83 -36.17 -0.94 14.77
CA VAL A 83 -35.25 0.17 14.50
C VAL A 83 -35.74 1.46 15.15
N ARG A 84 -37.03 1.81 14.98
CA ARG A 84 -37.60 3.00 15.62
C ARG A 84 -37.55 2.91 17.15
N PHE A 85 -37.79 1.72 17.69
CA PHE A 85 -37.64 1.46 19.11
C PHE A 85 -36.18 1.60 19.54
N GLY A 86 -35.24 0.99 18.81
CA GLY A 86 -33.80 1.06 19.09
C GLY A 86 -33.29 2.49 19.11
N LEU A 87 -33.65 3.32 18.13
CA LEU A 87 -33.32 4.75 18.12
C LEU A 87 -33.83 5.49 19.36
N ARG A 88 -35.05 5.20 19.81
CA ARG A 88 -35.59 5.78 21.05
C ARG A 88 -34.86 5.28 22.30
N ALA A 89 -34.50 4.01 22.35
CA ALA A 89 -33.74 3.42 23.45
C ALA A 89 -32.35 4.08 23.57
N LEU A 90 -31.66 4.29 22.44
CA LEU A 90 -30.40 5.03 22.37
C LEU A 90 -30.55 6.48 22.82
N GLY A 91 -31.66 7.13 22.44
CA GLY A 91 -31.98 8.48 22.88
C GLY A 91 -32.24 8.64 24.37
N LYS A 92 -32.64 7.56 25.08
CA LYS A 92 -32.79 7.54 26.54
C LYS A 92 -31.46 7.36 27.27
N GLU A 93 -30.55 6.58 26.72
CA GLU A 93 -29.25 6.27 27.35
C GLU A 93 -28.06 6.92 26.63
N ARG A 94 -28.16 8.24 26.38
CA ARG A 94 -27.26 9.02 25.52
C ARG A 94 -25.77 8.85 25.84
N GLY A 95 -25.39 8.81 27.12
CA GLY A 95 -23.98 8.70 27.52
C GLY A 95 -23.33 7.39 27.07
N VAL A 96 -24.01 6.26 27.26
CA VAL A 96 -23.48 4.95 26.83
C VAL A 96 -23.58 4.77 25.33
N ALA A 97 -24.66 5.24 24.71
CA ALA A 97 -24.74 5.25 23.25
C ALA A 97 -23.58 6.04 22.64
N ALA A 98 -23.23 7.20 23.19
CA ALA A 98 -22.11 8.02 22.72
C ALA A 98 -20.76 7.31 22.89
N VAL A 99 -20.48 6.73 24.07
CA VAL A 99 -19.23 5.98 24.30
C VAL A 99 -19.12 4.78 23.35
N CYS A 100 -20.18 3.99 23.20
CA CYS A 100 -20.18 2.86 22.27
C CYS A 100 -19.96 3.32 20.81
N VAL A 101 -20.64 4.38 20.37
CA VAL A 101 -20.50 4.91 19.01
C VAL A 101 -19.09 5.44 18.78
N LEU A 102 -18.51 6.20 19.71
CA LEU A 102 -17.15 6.73 19.57
C LEU A 102 -16.09 5.63 19.55
N THR A 103 -16.19 4.66 20.45
CA THR A 103 -15.27 3.51 20.51
C THR A 103 -15.35 2.67 19.23
N LEU A 104 -16.56 2.40 18.74
CA LEU A 104 -16.77 1.68 17.48
C LEU A 104 -16.33 2.53 16.26
N ALA A 105 -16.53 3.84 16.28
CA ALA A 105 -16.08 4.73 15.22
C ALA A 105 -14.57 4.73 15.07
N LEU A 106 -13.83 4.82 16.18
CA LEU A 106 -12.36 4.76 16.14
C LEU A 106 -11.87 3.40 15.61
N ALA A 107 -12.44 2.31 16.12
CA ALA A 107 -12.03 0.96 15.75
C ALA A 107 -12.39 0.61 14.30
N ILE A 108 -13.65 0.79 13.90
CA ILE A 108 -14.13 0.51 12.55
C ILE A 108 -13.50 1.49 11.56
N GLY A 109 -13.38 2.77 11.93
CA GLY A 109 -12.76 3.80 11.10
C GLY A 109 -11.27 3.55 10.85
N GLY A 110 -10.52 3.19 11.90
CA GLY A 110 -9.12 2.79 11.78
C GLY A 110 -8.95 1.58 10.86
N ASN A 111 -9.76 0.52 11.06
CA ASN A 111 -9.75 -0.65 10.17
C ASN A 111 -10.05 -0.27 8.72
N SER A 112 -11.02 0.62 8.51
CA SER A 112 -11.41 1.07 7.18
C SER A 112 -10.32 1.92 6.52
N ALA A 113 -9.59 2.75 7.27
CA ALA A 113 -8.46 3.53 6.77
C ALA A 113 -7.29 2.63 6.32
N ILE A 114 -6.89 1.68 7.16
CA ILE A 114 -5.82 0.74 6.83
C ILE A 114 -6.24 -0.19 5.69
N PHE A 115 -7.48 -0.67 5.69
CA PHE A 115 -8.02 -1.43 4.58
C PHE A 115 -8.05 -0.62 3.28
N SER A 116 -8.28 0.70 3.33
CA SER A 116 -8.18 1.56 2.14
C SER A 116 -6.77 1.54 1.56
N ALA A 117 -5.73 1.66 2.40
CA ALA A 117 -4.33 1.57 1.97
C ALA A 117 -3.99 0.17 1.44
N VAL A 118 -4.39 -0.89 2.14
CA VAL A 118 -4.22 -2.29 1.69
C VAL A 118 -4.94 -2.53 0.36
N ASN A 119 -6.16 -2.02 0.20
CA ASN A 119 -6.91 -2.17 -1.04
C ASN A 119 -6.24 -1.39 -2.17
N ALA A 120 -5.80 -0.15 -1.95
CA ALA A 120 -5.13 0.66 -2.95
C ALA A 120 -3.80 0.04 -3.43
N VAL A 121 -3.02 -0.53 -2.50
CA VAL A 121 -1.68 -1.05 -2.77
C VAL A 121 -1.70 -2.53 -3.18
N LEU A 122 -2.37 -3.39 -2.42
CA LEU A 122 -2.27 -4.86 -2.55
C LEU A 122 -3.42 -5.51 -3.35
N LEU A 123 -4.64 -4.94 -3.32
CA LEU A 123 -5.83 -5.63 -3.88
C LEU A 123 -6.38 -4.99 -5.15
N ARG A 124 -6.12 -3.71 -5.37
CA ARG A 124 -6.56 -3.01 -6.57
C ARG A 124 -5.63 -3.43 -7.71
N PRO A 125 -6.16 -4.01 -8.79
CA PRO A 125 -5.32 -4.33 -9.94
C PRO A 125 -4.74 -3.04 -10.50
N LEU A 126 -3.56 -3.13 -11.11
CA LEU A 126 -2.97 -2.01 -11.83
C LEU A 126 -3.97 -1.48 -12.87
N ARG A 127 -3.95 -0.17 -13.15
CA ARG A 127 -4.87 0.49 -14.09
C ARG A 127 -4.52 0.20 -15.57
N TYR A 128 -4.02 -1.00 -15.85
CA TYR A 128 -3.70 -1.48 -17.18
C TYR A 128 -4.70 -2.54 -17.62
N PRO A 129 -5.11 -2.55 -18.91
CA PRO A 129 -5.87 -3.65 -19.46
C PRO A 129 -5.14 -4.99 -19.24
N ASP A 130 -5.88 -5.99 -18.75
CA ASP A 130 -5.38 -7.33 -18.42
C ASP A 130 -4.09 -7.33 -17.57
N ALA A 131 -4.05 -6.49 -16.53
CA ALA A 131 -2.88 -6.29 -15.67
C ALA A 131 -2.29 -7.57 -15.06
N HIS A 132 -3.07 -8.64 -14.91
CA HIS A 132 -2.60 -9.93 -14.40
C HIS A 132 -1.60 -10.64 -15.35
N GLN A 133 -1.54 -10.24 -16.62
CA GLN A 133 -0.56 -10.72 -17.59
C GLN A 133 0.76 -9.93 -17.56
N LEU A 134 0.80 -8.78 -16.88
CA LEU A 134 2.01 -7.98 -16.80
C LEU A 134 2.98 -8.57 -15.78
N VAL A 135 4.20 -8.82 -16.22
CA VAL A 135 5.28 -9.36 -15.42
C VAL A 135 6.51 -8.46 -15.50
N LYS A 136 7.31 -8.46 -14.43
CA LYS A 136 8.66 -7.91 -14.43
C LYS A 136 9.63 -9.04 -14.76
N VAL A 137 10.61 -8.77 -15.62
CA VAL A 137 11.69 -9.70 -15.97
C VAL A 137 13.02 -9.06 -15.60
N TRP A 138 13.91 -9.79 -14.95
CA TRP A 138 15.22 -9.28 -14.55
C TRP A 138 16.28 -10.36 -14.54
N GLU A 139 17.54 -9.95 -14.66
CA GLU A 139 18.68 -10.84 -14.54
C GLU A 139 18.95 -11.19 -13.08
N THR A 140 19.27 -12.46 -12.82
CA THR A 140 19.78 -12.91 -11.54
C THR A 140 21.24 -13.26 -11.68
N ASN A 141 22.05 -12.94 -10.67
CA ASN A 141 23.43 -13.39 -10.62
C ASN A 141 23.67 -14.05 -9.26
N PRO A 142 23.58 -15.38 -9.16
CA PRO A 142 23.79 -16.11 -7.92
C PRO A 142 25.20 -15.93 -7.34
N ARG A 143 26.17 -15.57 -8.19
CA ARG A 143 27.58 -15.34 -7.82
C ARG A 143 27.92 -13.88 -7.55
N ALA A 144 26.97 -12.96 -7.69
CA ALA A 144 27.15 -11.58 -7.29
C ALA A 144 26.33 -11.29 -6.03
N ASN A 145 26.86 -10.45 -5.15
CA ASN A 145 26.09 -9.91 -4.02
C ASN A 145 25.06 -8.84 -4.47
N ARG A 146 24.52 -8.97 -5.70
CA ARG A 146 23.62 -8.01 -6.32
C ARG A 146 22.24 -8.62 -6.49
N TRP A 147 21.26 -8.05 -5.81
CA TRP A 147 19.85 -8.14 -6.21
C TRP A 147 19.56 -6.99 -7.16
N GLY A 148 19.79 -7.22 -8.46
CA GLY A 148 19.55 -6.22 -9.49
C GLY A 148 18.28 -6.55 -10.26
N ASP A 149 17.28 -5.68 -10.17
CA ASP A 149 16.02 -5.77 -10.92
C ASP A 149 16.18 -5.22 -12.36
N TRP A 150 17.38 -5.32 -12.93
CA TRP A 150 17.76 -4.61 -14.15
C TRP A 150 18.33 -5.55 -15.21
N ALA A 151 18.31 -5.07 -16.45
CA ALA A 151 18.85 -5.71 -17.63
C ALA A 151 19.66 -4.70 -18.46
N SER A 152 20.52 -5.20 -19.35
CA SER A 152 21.06 -4.37 -20.43
C SER A 152 20.03 -4.20 -21.55
N TYR A 153 20.14 -3.14 -22.34
CA TYR A 153 19.23 -2.93 -23.48
C TYR A 153 19.38 -4.02 -24.56
N PRO A 154 20.59 -4.49 -24.90
CA PRO A 154 20.74 -5.61 -25.83
C PRO A 154 20.14 -6.92 -25.31
N ASP A 155 20.26 -7.22 -24.01
CA ASP A 155 19.65 -8.43 -23.45
C ASP A 155 18.13 -8.38 -23.52
N PHE A 156 17.54 -7.21 -23.21
CA PHE A 156 16.13 -6.95 -23.48
C PHE A 156 15.75 -7.24 -24.94
N ALA A 157 16.53 -6.74 -25.89
CA ALA A 157 16.28 -6.93 -27.32
C ALA A 157 16.34 -8.42 -27.72
N ASP A 158 17.27 -9.17 -27.13
CA ASP A 158 17.37 -10.62 -27.30
C ASP A 158 16.16 -11.35 -26.69
N TRP A 159 15.72 -10.99 -25.48
CA TRP A 159 14.54 -11.59 -24.86
C TRP A 159 13.28 -11.31 -25.67
N ARG A 160 13.13 -10.09 -26.19
CA ARG A 160 12.01 -9.71 -27.04
C ARG A 160 11.97 -10.53 -28.33
N ARG A 161 13.12 -10.74 -28.97
CA ARG A 161 13.23 -11.51 -30.23
C ARG A 161 13.01 -13.00 -30.02
N GLU A 162 13.58 -13.55 -28.95
CA GLU A 162 13.67 -14.99 -28.77
C GLU A 162 12.51 -15.57 -27.94
N SER A 163 11.82 -14.77 -27.12
CA SER A 163 10.80 -15.31 -26.22
C SER A 163 9.57 -15.85 -26.96
N ARG A 164 9.01 -16.93 -26.40
CA ARG A 164 7.81 -17.58 -26.93
C ARG A 164 6.61 -17.46 -26.01
N VAL A 165 6.83 -17.03 -24.77
CA VAL A 165 5.80 -16.93 -23.71
C VAL A 165 5.21 -15.52 -23.59
N PHE A 166 5.92 -14.50 -24.10
CA PHE A 166 5.47 -13.12 -24.06
C PHE A 166 4.78 -12.72 -25.36
N GLU A 167 3.74 -11.88 -25.25
CA GLU A 167 3.10 -11.19 -26.37
C GLU A 167 4.04 -10.10 -26.91
N ASP A 168 4.60 -9.29 -26.00
CA ASP A 168 5.70 -8.35 -26.29
C ASP A 168 6.44 -8.04 -24.98
N VAL A 169 7.63 -7.45 -25.10
CA VAL A 169 8.52 -7.07 -24.01
C VAL A 169 8.87 -5.59 -24.17
N ALA A 170 9.03 -4.86 -23.07
CA ALA A 170 9.44 -3.47 -23.07
C ALA A 170 10.51 -3.18 -22.00
N ALA A 171 11.40 -2.24 -22.32
CA ALA A 171 12.43 -1.76 -21.43
C ALA A 171 12.27 -0.26 -21.18
N PHE A 172 12.61 0.18 -19.98
CA PHE A 172 12.66 1.61 -19.66
C PHE A 172 13.67 1.90 -18.55
N ARG A 173 14.19 3.13 -18.54
CA ARG A 173 14.98 3.67 -17.43
C ARG A 173 14.63 5.13 -17.17
N GLY A 174 14.75 5.53 -15.90
CA GLY A 174 14.61 6.92 -15.50
C GLY A 174 15.71 7.78 -16.14
N TRP A 175 15.34 8.99 -16.55
CA TRP A 175 16.26 9.95 -17.14
C TRP A 175 15.86 11.38 -16.76
N SER A 176 16.82 12.29 -16.76
CA SER A 176 16.55 13.74 -16.59
C SER A 176 16.82 14.44 -17.92
N PHE A 177 15.87 15.26 -18.35
CA PHE A 177 15.93 15.99 -19.61
C PHE A 177 15.85 17.50 -19.35
N ARG A 178 16.46 18.33 -20.18
CA ARG A 178 16.38 19.78 -20.06
C ARG A 178 15.44 20.36 -21.10
N LEU A 179 14.29 20.86 -20.68
CA LEU A 179 13.40 21.63 -21.57
C LEU A 179 13.99 23.03 -21.79
N THR A 180 14.26 23.38 -23.04
CA THR A 180 14.91 24.66 -23.41
C THR A 180 14.04 25.56 -24.28
N SER A 181 12.82 25.15 -24.60
CA SER A 181 11.86 25.94 -25.38
C SER A 181 11.11 27.03 -24.58
N GLY A 182 11.32 27.13 -23.26
CA GLY A 182 10.67 28.11 -22.37
C GLY A 182 11.55 29.33 -22.06
N GLN A 183 11.05 30.27 -21.24
CA GLN A 183 11.83 31.44 -20.79
C GLN A 183 13.04 31.06 -19.93
N TYR A 184 12.94 29.95 -19.20
CA TYR A 184 14.02 29.39 -18.39
C TYR A 184 14.14 27.89 -18.67
N PRO A 185 15.36 27.34 -18.72
CA PRO A 185 15.55 25.90 -18.79
C PRO A 185 14.92 25.20 -17.57
N GLU A 186 14.03 24.23 -17.80
CA GLU A 186 13.43 23.40 -16.75
C GLU A 186 14.00 21.98 -16.85
N MET A 187 14.41 21.41 -15.71
CA MET A 187 14.77 19.99 -15.63
C MET A 187 13.49 19.16 -15.55
N LEU A 188 13.22 18.37 -16.58
CA LEU A 188 12.12 17.43 -16.66
C LEU A 188 12.55 16.05 -16.16
N ARG A 189 11.66 15.40 -15.42
CA ARG A 189 11.81 13.98 -15.08
C ARG A 189 11.18 13.17 -16.18
N GLY A 190 11.97 12.36 -16.88
CA GLY A 190 11.47 11.55 -17.97
C GLY A 190 11.92 10.11 -17.93
N MET A 191 11.56 9.40 -18.98
CA MET A 191 11.92 8.02 -19.19
C MET A 191 12.52 7.83 -20.58
N ARG A 192 13.64 7.13 -20.64
CA ARG A 192 14.12 6.49 -21.86
C ARG A 192 13.43 5.14 -21.99
N VAL A 193 12.74 4.90 -23.10
CA VAL A 193 11.85 3.74 -23.24
C VAL A 193 12.00 3.05 -24.58
N SER A 194 11.80 1.74 -24.62
CA SER A 194 11.63 1.03 -25.90
C SER A 194 10.32 1.43 -26.55
N GLN A 195 10.26 1.36 -27.88
CA GLN A 195 9.02 1.66 -28.63
C GLN A 195 7.82 0.77 -28.21
N SER A 196 8.09 -0.44 -27.69
CA SER A 196 7.08 -1.42 -27.28
C SER A 196 6.41 -1.11 -25.94
N LEU A 197 6.88 -0.11 -25.18
CA LEU A 197 6.39 0.16 -23.84
C LEU A 197 4.86 0.38 -23.77
N PHE A 198 4.34 1.33 -24.54
CA PHE A 198 2.92 1.65 -24.49
C PHE A 198 2.03 0.55 -25.06
N PRO A 199 2.41 -0.16 -26.16
CA PRO A 199 1.76 -1.40 -26.57
C PRO A 199 1.71 -2.47 -25.47
N VAL A 200 2.83 -2.75 -24.78
CA VAL A 200 2.87 -3.70 -23.65
C VAL A 200 1.91 -3.28 -22.53
N LEU A 201 1.88 -1.99 -22.19
CA LEU A 201 0.95 -1.46 -21.18
C LEU A 201 -0.50 -1.38 -21.69
N ARG A 202 -0.73 -1.53 -23.00
CA ARG A 202 -2.01 -1.29 -23.69
C ARG A 202 -2.58 0.09 -23.38
N VAL A 203 -1.72 1.09 -23.40
CA VAL A 203 -2.07 2.50 -23.19
C VAL A 203 -1.80 3.27 -24.46
N THR A 204 -2.74 4.12 -24.85
CA THR A 204 -2.59 5.00 -26.01
C THR A 204 -2.57 6.46 -25.55
N PRO A 205 -1.74 7.31 -26.17
CA PRO A 205 -1.83 8.76 -26.00
C PRO A 205 -3.25 9.25 -26.29
N MET A 206 -3.72 10.24 -25.53
CA MET A 206 -5.03 10.87 -25.75
C MET A 206 -5.06 11.72 -27.02
N LEU A 207 -3.89 12.24 -27.42
CA LEU A 207 -3.66 13.02 -28.62
C LEU A 207 -2.39 12.46 -29.28
N GLY A 208 -2.41 12.39 -30.62
CA GLY A 208 -1.29 11.86 -31.39
C GLY A 208 -1.22 10.33 -31.39
N ARG A 209 0.01 9.80 -31.30
CA ARG A 209 0.30 8.36 -31.43
C ARG A 209 1.43 7.92 -30.50
N SER A 210 1.58 6.60 -30.37
CA SER A 210 2.76 5.97 -29.75
C SER A 210 3.99 6.07 -30.68
N PHE A 211 5.15 5.70 -30.14
CA PHE A 211 6.39 5.54 -30.90
C PHE A 211 6.28 4.46 -31.97
N LEU A 212 6.96 4.69 -33.10
CA LEU A 212 7.11 3.75 -34.19
C LEU A 212 8.41 2.94 -34.07
N PRO A 213 8.49 1.73 -34.67
CA PRO A 213 9.71 0.92 -34.64
C PRO A 213 10.95 1.59 -35.24
N GLU A 214 10.78 2.51 -36.19
CA GLU A 214 11.89 3.23 -36.81
C GLU A 214 12.46 4.31 -35.88
N GLU A 215 11.64 4.85 -34.97
CA GLU A 215 12.00 5.92 -34.03
C GLU A 215 12.82 5.42 -32.82
N ASP A 216 12.92 4.10 -32.66
CA ASP A 216 13.77 3.44 -31.66
C ASP A 216 14.98 2.80 -32.34
N ARG A 217 15.60 3.60 -33.22
CA ARG A 217 16.87 3.32 -33.92
C ARG A 217 17.87 4.46 -33.67
N PRO A 218 19.19 4.21 -33.80
CA PRO A 218 20.20 5.25 -33.63
C PRO A 218 19.89 6.47 -34.51
N GLY A 219 19.88 7.66 -33.90
CA GLY A 219 19.67 8.92 -34.60
C GLY A 219 18.23 9.21 -35.06
N GLN A 220 17.27 8.31 -34.82
CA GLN A 220 15.85 8.50 -35.17
C GLN A 220 14.95 8.71 -33.93
N ASN A 221 15.54 8.80 -32.74
CA ASN A 221 14.85 8.97 -31.45
C ASN A 221 14.49 10.42 -31.10
N GLN A 222 14.46 11.32 -32.09
CA GLN A 222 14.12 12.75 -31.92
C GLN A 222 12.60 12.97 -31.86
N VAL A 223 11.92 12.13 -31.08
CA VAL A 223 10.47 12.17 -30.86
C VAL A 223 10.17 12.07 -29.38
N ALA A 224 9.11 12.75 -28.94
CA ALA A 224 8.73 12.81 -27.54
C ALA A 224 7.23 12.58 -27.36
N ILE A 225 6.88 11.90 -26.28
CA ILE A 225 5.52 11.87 -25.75
C ILE A 225 5.50 12.62 -24.43
N LEU A 226 4.56 13.54 -24.26
CA LEU A 226 4.48 14.38 -23.07
C LEU A 226 3.47 13.86 -22.05
N GLY A 227 3.79 14.02 -20.78
CA GLY A 227 2.86 13.87 -19.68
C GLY A 227 1.82 14.99 -19.69
N TYR A 228 0.59 14.67 -19.27
CA TYR A 228 -0.49 15.65 -19.20
C TYR A 228 -0.12 16.88 -18.36
N GLY A 229 0.56 16.68 -17.21
CA GLY A 229 0.97 17.76 -16.31
C GLY A 229 1.94 18.75 -16.96
N LEU A 230 2.93 18.27 -17.71
CA LEU A 230 3.87 19.11 -18.45
C LEU A 230 3.14 19.90 -19.55
N TRP A 231 2.27 19.22 -20.31
CA TRP A 231 1.47 19.85 -21.36
C TRP A 231 0.58 21.00 -20.83
N GLN A 232 -0.02 20.84 -19.65
CA GLN A 232 -0.77 21.91 -19.00
C GLN A 232 0.12 23.06 -18.51
N ARG A 233 1.19 22.72 -17.77
CA ARG A 233 2.03 23.71 -17.07
C ARG A 233 2.90 24.55 -18.01
N GLN A 234 3.49 23.94 -19.02
CA GLN A 234 4.45 24.61 -19.92
C GLN A 234 3.84 25.02 -21.27
N PHE A 235 2.80 24.32 -21.74
CA PHE A 235 2.24 24.53 -23.08
C PHE A 235 0.77 24.96 -23.08
N GLY A 236 0.21 25.31 -21.92
CA GLY A 236 -1.13 25.88 -21.79
C GLY A 236 -2.25 24.99 -22.32
N SER A 237 -2.03 23.67 -22.39
CA SER A 237 -2.96 22.71 -23.01
C SER A 237 -3.23 22.95 -24.50
N ASP A 238 -2.26 23.43 -25.29
CA ASP A 238 -2.39 23.56 -26.75
C ASP A 238 -2.51 22.18 -27.44
N PRO A 239 -3.68 21.79 -28.03
CA PRO A 239 -3.81 20.53 -28.74
C PRO A 239 -3.00 20.50 -30.04
N GLY A 240 -2.64 21.68 -30.59
CA GLY A 240 -1.79 21.82 -31.76
C GLY A 240 -0.31 21.56 -31.49
N LEU A 241 0.08 21.20 -30.25
CA LEU A 241 1.46 20.84 -29.93
C LEU A 241 1.90 19.53 -30.60
N VAL A 242 0.98 18.60 -30.83
CA VAL A 242 1.28 17.34 -31.53
C VAL A 242 1.70 17.65 -32.98
N GLY A 243 2.86 17.13 -33.38
CA GLY A 243 3.51 17.40 -34.67
C GLY A 243 4.44 18.62 -34.66
N LYS A 244 4.47 19.41 -33.58
CA LYS A 244 5.44 20.51 -33.41
C LYS A 244 6.72 20.02 -32.73
N THR A 245 7.78 20.79 -32.94
CA THR A 245 9.10 20.54 -32.34
C THR A 245 9.27 21.35 -31.06
N ILE A 246 9.80 20.71 -30.03
CA ILE A 246 10.29 21.34 -28.80
C ILE A 246 11.80 21.08 -28.66
N LEU A 247 12.49 21.93 -27.91
CA LEU A 247 13.92 21.77 -27.66
C LEU A 247 14.14 21.06 -26.33
N ILE A 248 14.75 19.88 -26.41
CA ILE A 248 15.11 19.05 -25.26
C ILE A 248 16.61 18.80 -25.34
N ASP A 249 17.34 19.14 -24.28
CA ASP A 249 18.80 19.10 -24.27
C ASP A 249 19.41 19.83 -25.48
N GLU A 250 18.79 20.97 -25.84
CA GLU A 250 19.13 21.81 -27.01
C GLU A 250 18.95 21.11 -28.38
N GLN A 251 18.39 19.90 -28.40
CA GLN A 251 18.10 19.14 -29.61
C GLN A 251 16.60 19.19 -29.96
N PRO A 252 16.25 19.35 -31.25
CA PRO A 252 14.87 19.34 -31.69
C PRO A 252 14.25 17.95 -31.49
N HIS A 253 13.12 17.89 -30.79
CA HIS A 253 12.30 16.69 -30.64
C HIS A 253 10.87 16.99 -31.06
N MET A 254 10.31 16.15 -31.95
CA MET A 254 8.92 16.27 -32.37
C MET A 254 7.99 15.66 -31.33
N VAL A 255 6.98 16.42 -30.89
CA VAL A 255 5.95 15.90 -29.99
C VAL A 255 4.99 15.02 -30.79
N VAL A 256 5.04 13.70 -30.59
CA VAL A 256 4.20 12.74 -31.34
C VAL A 256 2.94 12.32 -30.58
N GLY A 257 2.89 12.57 -29.27
CA GLY A 257 1.70 12.29 -28.47
C GLY A 257 1.68 12.92 -27.09
N ILE A 258 0.48 12.94 -26.49
CA ILE A 258 0.23 13.44 -25.13
C ILE A 258 -0.51 12.36 -24.34
N MET A 259 -0.01 12.01 -23.16
CA MET A 259 -0.61 11.00 -22.28
C MET A 259 -1.90 11.49 -21.61
N PRO A 260 -2.84 10.57 -21.31
CA PRO A 260 -4.07 10.91 -20.60
C PRO A 260 -3.80 11.42 -19.16
N PRO A 261 -4.68 12.26 -18.58
CA PRO A 261 -4.57 12.68 -17.19
C PRO A 261 -4.63 11.46 -16.28
N GLY A 262 -3.78 11.44 -15.24
CA GLY A 262 -3.74 10.34 -14.29
C GLY A 262 -3.19 9.03 -14.84
N PHE A 263 -2.45 9.07 -15.97
CA PHE A 263 -1.62 7.94 -16.40
C PHE A 263 -0.60 7.61 -15.29
N GLY A 264 -0.89 6.54 -14.55
CA GLY A 264 -0.03 6.06 -13.47
C GLY A 264 1.04 5.14 -14.05
N PHE A 265 2.19 5.70 -14.41
CA PHE A 265 3.32 4.94 -14.95
C PHE A 265 3.77 3.87 -13.93
N PRO A 266 4.18 2.66 -14.35
CA PRO A 266 4.46 1.54 -13.45
C PRO A 266 5.82 1.67 -12.73
N ALA A 267 6.28 2.91 -12.47
CA ALA A 267 7.54 3.19 -11.79
C ALA A 267 7.43 2.86 -10.29
N ASP A 268 7.42 1.57 -10.00
CA ASP A 268 8.00 1.03 -8.78
C ASP A 268 9.48 0.69 -9.02
N ILE A 269 10.26 1.74 -9.28
CA ILE A 269 11.73 1.68 -9.27
C ILE A 269 12.19 2.85 -8.42
N ARG A 270 12.29 2.59 -7.11
CA ARG A 270 12.98 3.39 -6.09
C ARG A 270 13.00 4.92 -6.33
N GLY A 271 12.05 5.64 -5.73
CA GLY A 271 12.23 7.05 -5.42
C GLY A 271 11.71 8.07 -6.44
N MET A 272 10.85 7.69 -7.39
CA MET A 272 10.09 8.68 -8.17
C MET A 272 8.69 8.89 -7.59
N PRO A 273 8.48 9.94 -6.76
CA PRO A 273 7.17 10.24 -6.16
C PRO A 273 6.11 10.69 -7.17
N GLU A 274 6.48 11.07 -8.40
CA GLU A 274 5.63 11.74 -9.39
C GLU A 274 5.67 11.04 -10.75
N PRO A 275 4.59 11.12 -11.56
CA PRO A 275 4.57 10.58 -12.92
C PRO A 275 5.61 11.28 -13.80
N PRO A 276 6.21 10.59 -14.80
CA PRO A 276 7.15 11.20 -15.73
C PRO A 276 6.50 12.35 -16.51
N ASP A 277 7.25 13.43 -16.69
CA ASP A 277 6.86 14.57 -17.53
C ASP A 277 6.99 14.25 -19.02
N ILE A 278 7.89 13.33 -19.37
CA ILE A 278 8.24 13.04 -20.78
C ILE A 278 8.77 11.62 -20.98
N TRP A 279 8.48 11.05 -22.15
CA TRP A 279 9.06 9.80 -22.63
C TRP A 279 9.77 10.06 -23.97
N ILE A 280 10.97 9.51 -24.13
CA ILE A 280 11.75 9.56 -25.37
C ILE A 280 12.27 8.15 -25.67
N PRO A 281 12.26 7.69 -26.93
CA PRO A 281 12.84 6.40 -27.28
C PRO A 281 14.31 6.30 -26.86
N VAL A 282 14.75 5.08 -26.56
CA VAL A 282 16.18 4.83 -26.31
C VAL A 282 16.96 5.17 -27.59
N GLY A 283 16.44 4.76 -28.75
CA GLY A 283 17.11 4.94 -30.04
C GLY A 283 18.05 3.79 -30.29
N ASP A 284 19.12 3.66 -29.51
CA ASP A 284 19.92 2.44 -29.45
C ASP A 284 20.85 2.52 -28.25
N ASP A 285 21.09 1.39 -27.60
CA ASP A 285 22.06 1.26 -26.52
C ASP A 285 22.70 -0.12 -26.68
N THR A 286 23.89 -0.13 -27.28
CA THR A 286 24.60 -1.36 -27.65
C THR A 286 25.48 -1.88 -26.52
N ASP A 287 25.53 -1.19 -25.39
CA ASP A 287 26.39 -1.56 -24.27
C ASP A 287 25.75 -2.69 -23.45
N ARG A 288 26.25 -3.91 -23.66
CA ARG A 288 25.85 -5.11 -22.90
C ARG A 288 26.28 -5.07 -21.43
N GLY A 289 27.25 -4.22 -21.06
CA GLY A 289 27.64 -4.02 -19.66
C GLY A 289 26.70 -3.09 -18.87
N SER A 290 25.86 -2.31 -19.57
CA SER A 290 25.00 -1.30 -18.96
C SER A 290 23.67 -1.87 -18.45
N HIS A 291 23.69 -2.55 -17.30
CA HIS A 291 22.48 -3.13 -16.68
C HIS A 291 21.66 -2.10 -15.90
N ASN A 292 21.07 -1.15 -16.62
CA ASN A 292 20.38 0.03 -16.09
C ASN A 292 18.91 0.15 -16.53
N TYR A 293 18.37 -0.85 -17.23
CA TYR A 293 16.98 -0.85 -17.68
C TYR A 293 16.12 -1.78 -16.84
N THR A 294 14.92 -1.34 -16.49
CA THR A 294 13.89 -2.24 -16.00
C THR A 294 13.10 -2.79 -17.19
N VAL A 295 12.87 -4.10 -17.15
CA VAL A 295 12.17 -4.82 -18.20
C VAL A 295 10.83 -5.32 -17.68
N ILE A 296 9.78 -5.04 -18.44
CA ILE A 296 8.44 -5.59 -18.23
C ILE A 296 8.02 -6.34 -19.48
N ALA A 297 7.19 -7.35 -19.30
CA ALA A 297 6.63 -8.12 -20.40
C ALA A 297 5.15 -8.37 -20.17
N ARG A 298 4.44 -8.66 -21.26
CA ARG A 298 3.07 -9.16 -21.21
C ARG A 298 3.06 -10.63 -21.57
N LEU A 299 2.53 -11.48 -20.70
CA LEU A 299 2.29 -12.89 -21.00
C LEU A 299 1.22 -13.04 -22.08
N LYS A 300 1.40 -14.03 -22.95
CA LYS A 300 0.32 -14.46 -23.85
C LYS A 300 -0.89 -14.93 -23.04
N SER A 301 -2.09 -14.76 -23.60
CA SER A 301 -3.35 -15.05 -22.90
C SER A 301 -3.53 -16.52 -22.50
N ASP A 302 -2.80 -17.44 -23.13
CA ASP A 302 -2.81 -18.88 -22.87
C ASP A 302 -1.75 -19.33 -21.85
N ARG A 303 -0.98 -18.40 -21.25
CA ARG A 303 0.17 -18.72 -20.37
C ARG A 303 0.04 -18.16 -18.97
N THR A 304 0.63 -18.86 -18.02
CA THR A 304 0.74 -18.47 -16.62
C THR A 304 2.19 -18.18 -16.23
N ILE A 305 2.39 -17.41 -15.14
CA ILE A 305 3.73 -17.10 -14.62
C ILE A 305 4.48 -18.40 -14.26
N GLN A 306 3.79 -19.40 -13.72
CA GLN A 306 4.38 -20.67 -13.30
C GLN A 306 4.99 -21.45 -14.48
N GLU A 307 4.50 -21.23 -15.70
CA GLU A 307 4.98 -21.91 -16.92
C GLU A 307 6.18 -21.20 -17.57
N THR A 308 6.59 -20.04 -17.05
CA THR A 308 7.69 -19.25 -17.63
C THR A 308 9.09 -19.73 -17.21
N GLY A 309 9.20 -20.52 -16.14
CA GLY A 309 10.49 -20.96 -15.59
C GLY A 309 11.43 -21.60 -16.64
N PRO A 310 10.99 -22.64 -17.37
CA PRO A 310 11.81 -23.26 -18.43
C PRO A 310 12.20 -22.29 -19.56
N GLU A 311 11.33 -21.32 -19.87
CA GLU A 311 11.62 -20.32 -20.89
C GLU A 311 12.67 -19.30 -20.40
N MET A 312 12.62 -18.90 -19.13
CA MET A 312 13.64 -18.01 -18.55
C MET A 312 15.01 -18.68 -18.53
N GLU A 313 15.07 -19.97 -18.21
CA GLU A 313 16.32 -20.74 -18.28
C GLU A 313 16.84 -20.83 -19.73
N ARG A 314 15.95 -21.08 -20.70
CA ARG A 314 16.31 -21.10 -22.13
C ARG A 314 16.83 -19.75 -22.62
N LEU A 315 16.18 -18.65 -22.25
CA LEU A 315 16.61 -17.29 -22.62
C LEU A 315 17.97 -16.95 -21.99
N ALA A 316 18.18 -17.31 -20.72
CA ALA A 316 19.48 -17.12 -20.05
C ALA A 316 20.59 -17.86 -20.79
N GLN A 317 20.35 -19.11 -21.22
CA GLN A 317 21.31 -19.89 -22.03
C GLN A 317 21.57 -19.30 -23.43
N ILE A 318 20.62 -18.58 -24.02
CA ILE A 318 20.83 -17.88 -25.28
C ILE A 318 21.74 -16.68 -25.06
N VAL A 319 21.42 -15.84 -24.07
CA VAL A 319 22.24 -14.67 -23.74
C VAL A 319 23.66 -15.09 -23.34
N ALA A 320 23.81 -16.13 -22.52
CA ALA A 320 25.11 -16.71 -22.14
C ALA A 320 25.96 -17.21 -23.33
N ARG A 321 25.34 -17.56 -24.46
CA ARG A 321 26.04 -17.94 -25.69
C ARG A 321 26.46 -16.72 -26.52
N LEU A 322 25.64 -15.67 -26.53
CA LEU A 322 25.91 -14.42 -27.23
C LEU A 322 26.95 -13.57 -26.50
N ASP A 323 26.96 -13.64 -25.17
CA ASP A 323 27.91 -12.96 -24.31
C ASP A 323 28.44 -13.91 -23.22
N PRO A 324 29.72 -14.30 -23.29
CA PRO A 324 30.37 -15.11 -22.26
C PRO A 324 30.26 -14.54 -20.83
N GLY A 325 30.12 -13.23 -20.66
CA GLY A 325 29.92 -12.56 -19.37
C GLY A 325 28.59 -12.91 -18.68
N HIS A 326 27.67 -13.55 -19.40
CA HIS A 326 26.34 -13.95 -18.92
C HIS A 326 26.23 -15.44 -18.56
N ARG A 327 27.31 -16.24 -18.68
CA ARG A 327 27.28 -17.69 -18.40
C ARG A 327 26.81 -18.07 -17.01
N GLU A 328 26.96 -17.17 -16.05
CA GLU A 328 26.63 -17.40 -14.64
C GLU A 328 25.38 -16.63 -14.20
N ARG A 329 24.71 -15.95 -15.15
CA ARG A 329 23.49 -15.20 -14.89
C ARG A 329 22.26 -16.03 -15.27
N GLY A 330 21.24 -15.94 -14.44
CA GLY A 330 19.91 -16.48 -14.70
C GLY A 330 18.92 -15.38 -15.07
N LEU A 331 17.68 -15.77 -15.33
CA LEU A 331 16.55 -14.86 -15.50
C LEU A 331 15.46 -15.21 -14.52
N ALA A 332 14.84 -14.20 -13.93
CA ALA A 332 13.70 -14.35 -13.05
C ALA A 332 12.53 -13.48 -13.52
N VAL A 333 11.34 -13.91 -13.14
CA VAL A 333 10.09 -13.31 -13.57
C VAL A 333 9.06 -13.41 -12.45
N ALA A 334 8.30 -12.33 -12.25
CA ALA A 334 7.24 -12.25 -11.27
C ALA A 334 6.14 -11.30 -11.75
N GLY A 335 4.93 -11.45 -11.20
CA GLY A 335 3.83 -10.52 -11.48
C GLY A 335 4.24 -9.10 -11.14
N LEU A 336 3.97 -8.15 -12.04
CA LEU A 336 4.43 -6.76 -11.90
C LEU A 336 3.95 -6.15 -10.57
N GLN A 337 2.68 -6.38 -10.21
CA GLN A 337 2.12 -5.90 -8.94
C GLN A 337 2.77 -6.55 -7.71
N GLU A 338 3.00 -7.86 -7.73
CA GLU A 338 3.56 -8.59 -6.60
C GLU A 338 5.00 -8.14 -6.30
N ARG A 339 5.81 -7.96 -7.35
CA ARG A 339 7.21 -7.51 -7.22
C ARG A 339 7.32 -6.06 -6.77
N SER A 340 6.37 -5.22 -7.19
CA SER A 340 6.27 -3.81 -6.80
C SER A 340 6.02 -3.68 -5.29
N VAL A 341 5.02 -4.40 -4.77
CA VAL A 341 4.60 -4.25 -3.37
C VAL A 341 5.33 -5.15 -2.38
N SER A 342 6.32 -5.95 -2.82
CA SER A 342 6.93 -7.01 -2.01
C SER A 342 7.59 -6.49 -0.74
N GLU A 343 8.20 -5.30 -0.79
CA GLU A 343 8.91 -4.68 0.35
C GLU A 343 7.91 -4.08 1.37
N ILE A 344 6.78 -3.57 0.91
CA ILE A 344 5.80 -2.86 1.76
C ILE A 344 4.74 -3.83 2.34
N ARG A 345 4.49 -4.95 1.66
CA ARG A 345 3.47 -5.94 2.03
C ARG A 345 3.56 -6.39 3.50
N PRO A 346 4.73 -6.76 4.06
CA PRO A 346 4.81 -7.18 5.47
C PRO A 346 4.38 -6.08 6.43
N ALA A 347 4.79 -4.83 6.20
CA ALA A 347 4.43 -3.69 7.04
C ALA A 347 2.91 -3.43 7.02
N LEU A 348 2.27 -3.49 5.85
CA LEU A 348 0.82 -3.36 5.72
C LEU A 348 0.05 -4.49 6.41
N LEU A 349 0.54 -5.73 6.34
CA LEU A 349 -0.08 -6.88 7.02
C LEU A 349 0.03 -6.78 8.55
N ILE A 350 1.17 -6.34 9.07
CA ILE A 350 1.35 -6.07 10.50
C ILE A 350 0.39 -4.98 10.97
N LEU A 351 0.25 -3.89 10.20
CA LEU A 351 -0.67 -2.80 10.51
C LEU A 351 -2.14 -3.24 10.47
N LEU A 352 -2.51 -4.08 9.51
CA LEU A 352 -3.84 -4.70 9.41
C LEU A 352 -4.13 -5.60 10.62
N GLY A 353 -3.17 -6.43 11.03
CA GLY A 353 -3.30 -7.26 12.23
C GLY A 353 -3.45 -6.43 13.51
N ALA A 354 -2.65 -5.36 13.65
CA ALA A 354 -2.71 -4.47 14.81
C ALA A 354 -4.08 -3.79 14.94
N ILE A 355 -4.62 -3.25 13.84
CA ILE A 355 -5.92 -2.57 13.90
C ILE A 355 -7.09 -3.54 14.07
N LEU A 356 -6.94 -4.81 13.66
CA LEU A 356 -7.88 -5.88 13.99
C LEU A 356 -7.92 -6.15 15.51
N PHE A 357 -6.78 -6.18 16.20
CA PHE A 357 -6.76 -6.30 17.66
C PHE A 357 -7.43 -5.09 18.34
N VAL A 358 -7.22 -3.87 17.85
CA VAL A 358 -7.93 -2.68 18.34
C VAL A 358 -9.44 -2.84 18.19
N LEU A 359 -9.91 -3.40 17.07
CA LEU A 359 -11.32 -3.73 16.90
C LEU A 359 -11.79 -4.74 17.94
N LEU A 360 -11.07 -5.84 18.16
CA LEU A 360 -11.43 -6.85 19.16
C LEU A 360 -11.47 -6.28 20.59
N ILE A 361 -10.59 -5.34 20.94
CA ILE A 361 -10.59 -4.64 22.23
C ILE A 361 -11.80 -3.70 22.34
N ALA A 362 -12.08 -2.89 21.32
CA ALA A 362 -13.25 -2.02 21.26
C ALA A 362 -14.56 -2.82 21.41
N CYS A 363 -14.59 -3.96 20.76
CA CYS A 363 -15.64 -4.95 20.82
C CYS A 363 -15.84 -5.54 22.23
N ALA A 364 -14.76 -5.97 22.90
CA ALA A 364 -14.79 -6.44 24.28
C ALA A 364 -15.31 -5.35 25.24
N ASN A 365 -14.88 -4.10 25.03
CA ASN A 365 -15.35 -2.95 25.79
C ASN A 365 -16.87 -2.73 25.65
N VAL A 366 -17.39 -2.72 24.42
CA VAL A 366 -18.83 -2.59 24.17
C VAL A 366 -19.60 -3.76 24.77
N ALA A 367 -19.08 -4.99 24.63
CA ALA A 367 -19.69 -6.17 25.24
C ALA A 367 -19.73 -6.08 26.78
N ASN A 368 -18.65 -5.63 27.40
CA ASN A 368 -18.55 -5.41 28.85
C ASN A 368 -19.57 -4.37 29.34
N LEU A 369 -19.75 -3.26 28.60
CA LEU A 369 -20.76 -2.25 28.90
C LEU A 369 -22.20 -2.80 28.78
N LEU A 370 -22.48 -3.57 27.73
CA LEU A 370 -23.79 -4.20 27.54
C LEU A 370 -24.06 -5.28 28.61
N LEU A 371 -23.04 -6.06 28.99
CA LEU A 371 -23.11 -7.06 30.06
C LEU A 371 -23.31 -6.44 31.43
N ALA A 372 -22.71 -5.28 31.72
CA ALA A 372 -22.97 -4.54 32.95
C ALA A 372 -24.46 -4.16 33.08
N ARG A 373 -25.12 -3.88 31.96
CA ARG A 373 -26.57 -3.55 31.90
C ARG A 373 -27.50 -4.76 31.79
N GLY A 374 -26.94 -5.96 31.64
CA GLY A 374 -27.72 -7.21 31.48
C GLY A 374 -28.74 -7.47 32.60
N ALA A 375 -28.53 -6.97 33.82
CA ALA A 375 -29.45 -7.18 34.94
C ALA A 375 -30.77 -6.39 34.78
N VAL A 376 -30.69 -5.16 34.25
CA VAL A 376 -31.87 -4.34 33.94
C VAL A 376 -32.63 -4.96 32.76
N ARG A 377 -31.90 -5.39 31.72
CA ARG A 377 -32.46 -6.07 30.54
C ARG A 377 -33.08 -7.43 30.87
N GLN A 378 -32.56 -8.15 31.88
CA GLN A 378 -33.12 -9.41 32.35
C GLN A 378 -34.47 -9.22 33.05
N LYS A 379 -34.62 -8.23 33.93
CA LYS A 379 -35.91 -7.91 34.55
C LYS A 379 -36.96 -7.55 33.50
N GLU A 380 -36.57 -6.77 32.50
CA GLU A 380 -37.44 -6.41 31.38
C GLU A 380 -37.81 -7.62 30.52
N ALA A 381 -36.84 -8.51 30.22
CA ALA A 381 -37.10 -9.74 29.47
C ALA A 381 -38.03 -10.70 30.22
N ALA A 382 -37.83 -10.88 31.54
CA ALA A 382 -38.70 -11.70 32.37
C ALA A 382 -40.13 -11.14 32.43
N LEU A 383 -40.29 -9.81 32.56
CA LEU A 383 -41.59 -9.16 32.53
C LEU A 383 -42.28 -9.33 31.17
N ARG A 384 -41.55 -9.17 30.06
CA ARG A 384 -42.09 -9.36 28.69
C ARG A 384 -42.45 -10.81 28.40
N GLN A 385 -41.65 -11.77 28.88
CA GLN A 385 -41.98 -13.19 28.78
C GLN A 385 -43.21 -13.56 29.61
N ALA A 386 -43.35 -12.99 30.82
CA ALA A 386 -44.55 -13.16 31.64
C ALA A 386 -45.81 -12.57 30.99
N LEU A 387 -45.65 -11.53 30.16
CA LEU A 387 -46.71 -10.95 29.32
C LEU A 387 -46.95 -11.70 28.00
N GLY A 388 -46.23 -12.80 27.73
CA GLY A 388 -46.45 -13.69 26.59
C GLY A 388 -45.55 -13.48 25.37
N ALA A 389 -44.54 -12.60 25.44
CA ALA A 389 -43.65 -12.36 24.30
C ALA A 389 -42.71 -13.54 24.04
N GLY A 390 -42.62 -13.97 22.77
CA GLY A 390 -41.71 -15.04 22.36
C GLY A 390 -40.21 -14.73 22.57
N ARG A 391 -39.42 -15.75 22.93
CA ARG A 391 -37.95 -15.65 23.13
C ARG A 391 -37.21 -15.11 21.89
N ALA A 392 -37.66 -15.49 20.69
CA ALA A 392 -37.10 -15.02 19.42
C ALA A 392 -37.33 -13.51 19.20
N ARG A 393 -38.45 -12.95 19.68
CA ARG A 393 -38.77 -11.52 19.56
C ARG A 393 -37.80 -10.66 20.35
N ILE A 394 -37.52 -11.06 21.59
CA ILE A 394 -36.57 -10.37 22.48
C ILE A 394 -35.17 -10.43 21.90
N LEU A 395 -34.76 -11.60 21.40
CA LEU A 395 -33.47 -11.80 20.74
C LEU A 395 -33.31 -10.87 19.52
N LYS A 396 -34.31 -10.84 18.63
CA LYS A 396 -34.31 -10.01 17.42
C LYS A 396 -34.22 -8.51 17.75
N GLN A 397 -34.94 -8.06 18.77
CA GLN A 397 -34.94 -6.67 19.20
C GLN A 397 -33.55 -6.24 19.70
N TRP A 398 -32.91 -7.02 20.57
CA TRP A 398 -31.58 -6.66 21.10
C TRP A 398 -30.47 -6.77 20.07
N LEU A 399 -30.57 -7.72 19.14
CA LEU A 399 -29.69 -7.77 17.97
C LEU A 399 -29.88 -6.52 17.10
N THR A 400 -31.12 -6.08 16.87
CA THR A 400 -31.41 -4.87 16.10
C THR A 400 -30.81 -3.63 16.77
N GLU A 401 -30.91 -3.49 18.10
CA GLU A 401 -30.28 -2.39 18.84
C GLU A 401 -28.75 -2.41 18.73
N SER A 402 -28.13 -3.58 18.83
CA SER A 402 -26.67 -3.74 18.78
C SER A 402 -26.12 -3.49 17.38
N VAL A 403 -26.81 -3.99 16.35
CA VAL A 403 -26.50 -3.69 14.95
C VAL A 403 -26.69 -2.21 14.64
N LEU A 404 -27.76 -1.58 15.13
CA LEU A 404 -27.99 -0.16 14.94
C LEU A 404 -26.87 0.69 15.56
N LEU A 405 -26.42 0.35 16.77
CA LEU A 405 -25.25 0.97 17.41
C LEU A 405 -23.98 0.80 16.57
N ALA A 406 -23.73 -0.40 16.08
CA ALA A 406 -22.56 -0.68 15.26
C ALA A 406 -22.59 0.02 13.90
N LEU A 407 -23.78 0.16 13.29
CA LEU A 407 -23.96 0.93 12.06
C LEU A 407 -23.74 2.43 12.27
N LEU A 408 -24.23 3.00 13.39
CA LEU A 408 -23.94 4.39 13.76
C LEU A 408 -22.44 4.59 14.02
N GLY A 409 -21.81 3.66 14.74
CA GLY A 409 -20.35 3.61 14.92
C GLY A 409 -19.60 3.52 13.60
N GLY A 410 -20.03 2.65 12.67
CA GLY A 410 -19.45 2.51 11.35
C GLY A 410 -19.61 3.76 10.48
N ALA A 411 -20.78 4.42 10.52
CA ALA A 411 -21.02 5.68 9.82
C ALA A 411 -20.12 6.81 10.34
N ALA A 412 -20.00 6.97 11.66
CA ALA A 412 -19.05 7.89 12.26
C ALA A 412 -17.59 7.47 11.97
N GLY A 413 -17.32 6.17 11.93
CA GLY A 413 -16.03 5.59 11.58
C GLY A 413 -15.60 5.90 10.15
N LEU A 414 -16.52 6.03 9.19
CA LEU A 414 -16.18 6.49 7.84
C LEU A 414 -15.59 7.91 7.84
N LEU A 415 -16.05 8.79 8.73
CA LEU A 415 -15.45 10.13 8.89
C LEU A 415 -14.02 10.02 9.44
N VAL A 416 -13.82 9.16 10.44
CA VAL A 416 -12.48 8.87 10.99
C VAL A 416 -11.57 8.29 9.90
N ALA A 417 -12.08 7.36 9.09
CA ALA A 417 -11.34 6.76 7.99
C ALA A 417 -10.94 7.80 6.93
N PHE A 418 -11.87 8.70 6.59
CA PHE A 418 -11.62 9.78 5.63
C PHE A 418 -10.52 10.74 6.09
N VAL A 419 -10.56 11.16 7.37
CA VAL A 419 -9.51 11.99 7.96
C VAL A 419 -8.19 11.23 8.04
N GLY A 420 -8.24 9.95 8.45
CA GLY A 420 -7.07 9.08 8.57
C GLY A 420 -6.35 8.86 7.25
N VAL A 421 -7.09 8.57 6.16
CA VAL A 421 -6.51 8.42 4.81
C VAL A 421 -5.84 9.71 4.36
N ARG A 422 -6.47 10.87 4.54
CA ARG A 422 -5.86 12.17 4.20
C ARG A 422 -4.62 12.47 5.03
N PHE A 423 -4.60 12.08 6.29
CA PHE A 423 -3.43 12.24 7.15
C PHE A 423 -2.27 11.33 6.69
N LEU A 424 -2.57 10.08 6.32
CA LEU A 424 -1.59 9.14 5.75
C LEU A 424 -0.99 9.67 4.44
N ILE A 425 -1.81 10.19 3.53
CA ILE A 425 -1.34 10.76 2.25
C ILE A 425 -0.39 11.95 2.49
N ARG A 426 -0.68 12.81 3.47
CA ARG A 426 0.18 13.96 3.80
C ARG A 426 1.51 13.59 4.44
N LEU A 427 1.54 12.50 5.22
CA LEU A 427 2.75 12.00 5.86
C LEU A 427 3.62 11.15 4.94
N GLY A 428 3.04 10.60 3.86
CA GLY A 428 3.70 9.65 2.96
C GLY A 428 4.02 10.16 1.55
N PRO A 429 4.48 11.41 1.31
CA PRO A 429 4.85 11.89 -0.03
C PRO A 429 6.00 11.10 -0.70
N THR A 430 6.53 10.06 -0.05
CA THR A 430 7.52 9.14 -0.59
C THR A 430 6.94 7.86 -1.21
N LEU A 431 5.63 7.61 -1.12
CA LEU A 431 4.99 6.40 -1.64
C LEU A 431 3.84 6.74 -2.62
N PRO A 432 4.11 6.79 -3.94
CA PRO A 432 3.10 7.05 -4.99
C PRO A 432 1.87 6.16 -4.88
N LEU A 433 2.05 4.88 -4.52
CA LEU A 433 0.95 3.93 -4.40
C LEU A 433 -0.08 4.30 -3.31
N LEU A 434 0.29 5.13 -2.32
CA LEU A 434 -0.63 5.63 -1.30
C LEU A 434 -1.40 6.89 -1.76
N ALA A 435 -0.91 7.63 -2.76
CA ALA A 435 -1.54 8.87 -3.22
C ALA A 435 -2.93 8.64 -3.84
N ASP A 436 -3.15 7.47 -4.42
CA ASP A 436 -4.43 7.03 -5.00
C ASP A 436 -5.40 6.42 -3.97
N THR A 437 -5.05 6.41 -2.68
CA THR A 437 -5.87 5.82 -1.63
C THR A 437 -7.16 6.64 -1.47
N THR A 438 -8.28 6.02 -1.84
CA THR A 438 -9.61 6.61 -1.74
C THR A 438 -10.55 5.65 -1.05
N ILE A 439 -11.62 6.19 -0.45
CA ILE A 439 -12.72 5.38 0.08
C ILE A 439 -13.57 4.99 -1.12
N ASP A 440 -13.33 3.79 -1.65
CA ASP A 440 -14.05 3.23 -2.79
C ASP A 440 -15.25 2.36 -2.32
N PRO A 441 -16.10 1.87 -3.24
CA PRO A 441 -17.21 0.99 -2.87
C PRO A 441 -16.78 -0.30 -2.14
N ARG A 442 -15.57 -0.82 -2.37
CA ARG A 442 -15.05 -2.01 -1.68
C ARG A 442 -14.79 -1.69 -0.21
N VAL A 443 -14.20 -0.52 0.08
CA VAL A 443 -14.02 -0.02 1.45
C VAL A 443 -15.38 0.16 2.12
N LEU A 444 -16.36 0.77 1.45
CA LEU A 444 -17.71 0.93 2.02
C LEU A 444 -18.38 -0.41 2.36
N VAL A 445 -18.28 -1.40 1.46
CA VAL A 445 -18.79 -2.76 1.70
C VAL A 445 -18.04 -3.43 2.85
N PHE A 446 -16.71 -3.30 2.90
CA PHE A 446 -15.89 -3.81 4.00
C PHE A 446 -16.30 -3.18 5.34
N THR A 447 -16.41 -1.86 5.41
CA THR A 447 -16.85 -1.13 6.61
C THR A 447 -18.23 -1.57 7.06
N LEU A 448 -19.18 -1.72 6.12
CA LEU A 448 -20.53 -2.19 6.41
C LEU A 448 -20.52 -3.62 6.95
N LEU A 449 -19.78 -4.55 6.32
CA LEU A 449 -19.65 -5.93 6.79
C LEU A 449 -18.99 -5.98 8.17
N THR A 450 -17.95 -5.18 8.42
CA THR A 450 -17.30 -5.10 9.73
C THR A 450 -18.25 -4.55 10.78
N ALA A 451 -19.05 -3.51 10.47
CA ALA A 451 -20.05 -2.98 11.39
C ALA A 451 -21.17 -4.00 11.70
N LEU A 452 -21.67 -4.70 10.67
CA LEU A 452 -22.69 -5.74 10.83
C LEU A 452 -22.18 -6.92 11.65
N THR A 453 -21.01 -7.46 11.31
CA THR A 453 -20.39 -8.58 12.05
C THR A 453 -20.12 -8.19 13.49
N THR A 454 -19.59 -6.99 13.74
CA THR A 454 -19.42 -6.43 15.08
C THR A 454 -20.74 -6.38 15.84
N GLY A 455 -21.77 -5.72 15.29
CA GLY A 455 -23.07 -5.61 15.94
C GLY A 455 -23.74 -6.95 16.24
N VAL A 456 -23.57 -7.93 15.35
CA VAL A 456 -24.10 -9.29 15.51
C VAL A 456 -23.35 -10.07 16.59
N VAL A 457 -22.01 -10.09 16.54
CA VAL A 457 -21.19 -10.83 17.51
C VAL A 457 -21.44 -10.33 18.93
N PHE A 458 -21.47 -9.01 19.16
CA PHE A 458 -21.69 -8.47 20.52
C PHE A 458 -23.15 -8.36 20.90
N GLY A 459 -24.07 -8.30 19.94
CA GLY A 459 -25.50 -8.40 20.20
C GLY A 459 -25.92 -9.80 20.65
N MET A 460 -25.24 -10.85 20.18
CA MET A 460 -25.51 -12.23 20.57
C MET A 460 -25.06 -12.57 22.01
N VAL A 461 -23.93 -12.04 22.48
CA VAL A 461 -23.38 -12.34 23.82
C VAL A 461 -24.36 -12.07 24.98
N PRO A 462 -24.99 -10.87 25.12
CA PRO A 462 -25.99 -10.62 26.15
C PRO A 462 -27.32 -11.32 25.87
N ALA A 463 -27.66 -11.53 24.59
CA ALA A 463 -28.87 -12.20 24.15
C ALA A 463 -28.93 -13.68 24.60
N PHE A 464 -27.86 -14.44 24.40
CA PHE A 464 -27.78 -15.83 24.84
C PHE A 464 -27.88 -15.98 26.37
N GLN A 465 -27.46 -14.97 27.12
CA GLN A 465 -27.56 -14.98 28.59
C GLN A 465 -29.00 -14.78 29.07
N ALA A 466 -29.81 -13.96 28.40
CA ALA A 466 -31.20 -13.74 28.82
C ALA A 466 -32.14 -14.90 28.42
N LEU A 467 -31.79 -15.66 27.39
CA LEU A 467 -32.58 -16.81 26.93
C LEU A 467 -32.53 -18.02 27.88
N ARG A 468 -31.53 -18.08 28.78
CA ARG A 468 -31.29 -19.18 29.71
C ARG A 468 -31.72 -18.88 31.15
N VAL A 469 -32.41 -17.76 31.39
CA VAL A 469 -32.93 -17.41 32.71
C VAL A 469 -34.29 -18.07 32.89
N ASP A 470 -34.45 -18.88 33.93
CA ASP A 470 -35.73 -19.44 34.31
C ASP A 470 -36.56 -18.35 35.01
N VAL A 471 -37.78 -18.10 34.52
CA VAL A 471 -38.65 -17.01 34.98
C VAL A 471 -38.97 -17.17 36.48
N ASN A 472 -38.98 -18.41 36.96
CA ASN A 472 -39.18 -18.76 38.37
C ASN A 472 -37.97 -18.45 39.27
N GLU A 473 -36.74 -18.47 38.76
CA GLU A 473 -35.55 -18.04 39.52
C GLU A 473 -35.46 -16.51 39.60
N ALA A 474 -35.72 -15.81 38.49
CA ALA A 474 -35.60 -14.36 38.42
C ALA A 474 -36.63 -13.61 39.31
N LEU A 475 -37.82 -14.20 39.52
CA LEU A 475 -38.86 -13.65 40.39
C LEU A 475 -38.66 -14.00 41.88
N LYS A 476 -37.99 -15.13 42.19
CA LYS A 476 -37.61 -15.50 43.57
C LYS A 476 -36.39 -14.73 44.10
N GLU A 477 -35.62 -14.11 43.20
CA GLU A 477 -34.39 -13.37 43.52
C GLU A 477 -34.61 -12.07 44.32
N SER A 478 -35.86 -11.67 44.60
CA SER A 478 -36.16 -10.57 45.53
C SER A 478 -35.82 -10.90 47.00
N GLY A 479 -35.53 -12.17 47.33
CA GLY A 479 -35.12 -12.61 48.67
C GLY A 479 -33.74 -13.27 48.68
N GLY A 480 -32.68 -12.44 48.71
CA GLY A 480 -31.29 -12.76 49.06
C GLY A 480 -30.76 -14.21 48.87
N ARG A 481 -30.09 -14.48 47.74
CA ARG A 481 -28.81 -15.22 47.64
C ARG A 481 -28.35 -15.34 46.17
N HIS A 482 -27.06 -15.05 45.93
CA HIS A 482 -26.40 -14.76 44.64
C HIS A 482 -26.14 -15.97 43.68
N ALA A 483 -27.06 -16.92 43.55
CA ALA A 483 -26.81 -18.19 42.83
C ALA A 483 -26.61 -18.04 41.30
N GLY A 484 -27.07 -16.96 40.66
CA GLY A 484 -26.85 -16.68 39.23
C GLY A 484 -25.55 -15.92 38.87
N SER A 485 -24.79 -15.44 39.87
CA SER A 485 -23.70 -14.48 39.66
C SER A 485 -22.39 -15.09 39.14
N GLY A 486 -22.12 -16.36 39.42
CA GLY A 486 -20.82 -17.00 39.17
C GLY A 486 -20.46 -17.12 37.67
N ARG A 487 -21.41 -17.52 36.82
CA ARG A 487 -21.15 -17.69 35.37
C ARG A 487 -21.06 -16.36 34.62
N ARG A 488 -21.86 -15.36 35.03
CA ARG A 488 -21.81 -13.99 34.50
C ARG A 488 -20.52 -13.28 34.89
N SER A 489 -20.09 -13.47 36.14
CA SER A 489 -18.77 -13.05 36.61
C SER A 489 -17.65 -13.71 35.80
N ARG A 490 -17.71 -15.03 35.57
CA ARG A 490 -16.69 -15.75 34.77
C ARG A 490 -16.56 -15.27 33.31
N ILE A 491 -17.66 -15.07 32.59
CA ILE A 491 -17.60 -14.57 31.19
C ILE A 491 -17.05 -13.15 31.14
N ARG A 492 -17.49 -12.28 32.05
CA ARG A 492 -16.95 -10.92 32.16
C ARG A 492 -15.46 -10.94 32.52
N SER A 493 -15.04 -11.77 33.46
CA SER A 493 -13.63 -11.93 33.83
C SER A 493 -12.80 -12.46 32.67
N LEU A 494 -13.30 -13.44 31.89
CA LEU A 494 -12.62 -13.93 30.69
C LEU A 494 -12.48 -12.84 29.61
N LEU A 495 -13.53 -12.03 29.40
CA LEU A 495 -13.46 -10.89 28.48
C LEU A 495 -12.45 -9.84 28.93
N ILE A 496 -12.42 -9.52 30.23
CA ILE A 496 -11.45 -8.57 30.80
C ILE A 496 -10.02 -9.13 30.68
N VAL A 497 -9.79 -10.40 31.02
CA VAL A 497 -8.48 -11.04 30.88
C VAL A 497 -8.03 -11.06 29.42
N GLY A 498 -8.93 -11.42 28.50
CA GLY A 498 -8.64 -11.41 27.06
C GLY A 498 -8.36 -10.00 26.53
N GLU A 499 -9.12 -9.00 26.98
CA GLU A 499 -8.89 -7.59 26.63
C GLU A 499 -7.53 -7.10 27.11
N VAL A 500 -7.19 -7.36 28.39
CA VAL A 500 -5.90 -7.00 28.97
C VAL A 500 -4.76 -7.72 28.25
N ALA A 501 -4.92 -9.00 27.92
CA ALA A 501 -3.92 -9.75 27.16
C ALA A 501 -3.70 -9.19 25.74
N LEU A 502 -4.78 -8.88 25.01
CA LEU A 502 -4.70 -8.26 23.69
C LEU A 502 -4.09 -6.85 23.74
N ALA A 503 -4.45 -6.06 24.75
CA ALA A 503 -3.89 -4.73 24.97
C ALA A 503 -2.39 -4.79 25.28
N LEU A 504 -1.96 -5.72 26.13
CA LEU A 504 -0.55 -5.97 26.42
C LEU A 504 0.22 -6.43 25.17
N MET A 505 -0.35 -7.34 24.38
CA MET A 505 0.24 -7.80 23.13
C MET A 505 0.44 -6.65 22.14
N LEU A 506 -0.57 -5.79 21.97
CA LEU A 506 -0.47 -4.59 21.15
C LEU A 506 0.56 -3.60 21.68
N LEU A 507 0.58 -3.37 22.99
CA LEU A 507 1.52 -2.43 23.62
C LEU A 507 2.97 -2.89 23.44
N VAL A 508 3.25 -4.18 23.64
CA VAL A 508 4.57 -4.77 23.42
C VAL A 508 4.94 -4.71 21.93
N GLY A 509 4.03 -5.11 21.03
CA GLY A 509 4.27 -5.06 19.59
C GLY A 509 4.53 -3.64 19.07
N ALA A 510 3.71 -2.67 19.45
CA ALA A 510 3.89 -1.27 19.11
C ALA A 510 5.17 -0.69 19.73
N GLY A 511 5.48 -1.03 20.98
CA GLY A 511 6.71 -0.62 21.65
C GLY A 511 7.96 -1.15 20.95
N LEU A 512 7.96 -2.42 20.52
CA LEU A 512 9.03 -3.01 19.72
C LEU A 512 9.17 -2.34 18.35
N LEU A 513 8.06 -2.08 17.65
CA LEU A 513 8.08 -1.39 16.35
C LEU A 513 8.61 0.05 16.48
N ILE A 514 8.15 0.80 17.48
CA ILE A 514 8.65 2.16 17.77
C ILE A 514 10.13 2.10 18.12
N ARG A 515 10.55 1.15 18.97
CA ARG A 515 11.96 0.96 19.32
C ARG A 515 12.80 0.62 18.08
N SER A 516 12.33 -0.28 17.22
CA SER A 516 13.00 -0.63 15.96
C SER A 516 13.07 0.57 15.02
N PHE A 517 12.02 1.37 14.92
CA PHE A 517 12.01 2.59 14.10
C PHE A 517 12.95 3.67 14.64
N VAL A 518 12.97 3.90 15.95
CA VAL A 518 13.91 4.80 16.62
C VAL A 518 15.34 4.30 16.42
N HIS A 519 15.56 2.99 16.56
CA HIS A 519 16.86 2.38 16.31
C HIS A 519 17.30 2.57 14.85
N LEU A 520 16.43 2.25 13.88
CA LEU A 520 16.67 2.49 12.46
C LEU A 520 17.02 3.95 12.20
N ARG A 521 16.30 4.92 12.78
CA ARG A 521 16.63 6.36 12.63
C ARG A 521 17.96 6.76 13.25
N SER A 522 18.43 6.03 14.25
CA SER A 522 19.71 6.26 14.91
C SER A 522 20.90 5.59 14.24
N ILE A 523 20.67 4.70 13.26
CA ILE A 523 21.76 4.09 12.50
C ILE A 523 22.52 5.19 11.77
N ASP A 524 23.82 5.26 12.07
CA ASP A 524 24.74 6.12 11.37
C ASP A 524 24.86 5.66 9.91
N MET A 525 24.57 6.58 8.99
CA MET A 525 24.66 6.32 7.56
C MET A 525 26.09 6.53 7.02
N GLY A 526 26.99 7.08 7.85
CA GLY A 526 28.36 7.40 7.46
C GLY A 526 28.52 8.76 6.76
N PHE A 527 27.46 9.57 6.71
CA PHE A 527 27.42 10.92 6.12
C PHE A 527 26.37 11.81 6.85
N ASP A 528 26.47 13.13 6.72
CA ASP A 528 25.52 14.10 7.29
C ASP A 528 24.36 14.40 6.31
N ASP A 529 23.13 14.11 6.73
CA ASP A 529 21.90 14.32 5.95
C ASP A 529 21.13 15.60 6.31
N LYS A 530 21.56 16.39 7.30
CA LYS A 530 20.74 17.48 7.89
C LYS A 530 21.01 18.87 7.32
N LYS A 531 22.19 19.10 6.73
CA LYS A 531 22.64 20.45 6.32
C LYS A 531 23.23 20.49 4.92
N VAL A 532 22.90 19.50 4.09
CA VAL A 532 23.35 19.41 2.71
C VAL A 532 22.17 19.68 1.77
N LEU A 533 22.34 20.63 0.87
CA LEU A 533 21.41 20.86 -0.24
C LEU A 533 21.96 20.15 -1.47
N ASN A 534 21.17 19.25 -2.06
CA ASN A 534 21.51 18.60 -3.32
C ASN A 534 20.80 19.32 -4.49
N ALA A 535 21.54 19.53 -5.58
CA ALA A 535 21.01 20.02 -6.84
C ALA A 535 21.60 19.21 -7.99
N PHE A 536 20.75 18.81 -8.94
CA PHE A 536 21.19 18.11 -10.15
C PHE A 536 21.66 19.13 -11.18
N LEU A 537 22.91 19.02 -11.59
CA LEU A 537 23.49 19.83 -12.64
C LEU A 537 23.65 18.99 -13.90
N SER A 538 23.26 19.55 -15.04
CA SER A 538 23.53 18.97 -16.35
C SER A 538 24.67 19.76 -16.99
N VAL A 539 25.66 19.06 -17.53
CA VAL A 539 26.78 19.69 -18.24
C VAL A 539 26.28 20.20 -19.60
N PRO A 540 26.58 21.45 -19.99
CA PRO A 540 26.25 21.95 -21.32
C PRO A 540 26.92 21.12 -22.42
N PRO A 541 26.27 20.89 -23.59
CA PRO A 541 26.85 20.09 -24.66
C PRO A 541 28.25 20.54 -25.08
N GLU A 542 28.54 21.85 -25.10
CA GLU A 542 29.84 22.40 -25.50
C GLU A 542 30.95 22.12 -24.48
N ALA A 543 30.59 21.98 -23.20
CA ALA A 543 31.52 21.57 -22.16
C ALA A 543 31.72 20.04 -22.16
N ALA A 544 30.67 19.29 -22.51
CA ALA A 544 30.68 17.82 -22.56
C ALA A 544 31.46 17.25 -23.76
N THR A 545 31.89 18.07 -24.72
CA THR A 545 32.69 17.60 -25.87
C THR A 545 34.10 17.17 -25.51
N ASP A 546 34.63 17.67 -24.39
CA ASP A 546 36.02 17.47 -23.99
C ASP A 546 36.13 17.33 -22.47
N HIS A 547 37.01 16.43 -22.04
CA HIS A 547 37.20 16.10 -20.63
C HIS A 547 37.68 17.31 -19.83
N ASP A 548 38.69 18.02 -20.34
CA ASP A 548 39.28 19.16 -19.63
C ASP A 548 38.28 20.32 -19.52
N ARG A 549 37.46 20.53 -20.57
CA ARG A 549 36.35 21.49 -20.51
C ARG A 549 35.29 21.11 -19.48
N THR A 550 34.93 19.83 -19.40
CA THR A 550 33.97 19.34 -18.39
C THR A 550 34.50 19.58 -16.98
N VAL A 551 35.77 19.25 -16.73
CA VAL A 551 36.43 19.49 -15.44
C VAL A 551 36.46 20.98 -15.10
N GLY A 552 36.85 21.83 -16.06
CA GLY A 552 36.86 23.29 -15.90
C GLY A 552 35.47 23.86 -15.59
N PHE A 553 34.42 23.37 -16.25
CA PHE A 553 33.04 23.75 -15.96
C PHE A 553 32.66 23.46 -14.50
N PHE A 554 32.97 22.26 -13.98
CA PHE A 554 32.69 21.95 -12.58
C PHE A 554 33.51 22.79 -11.61
N GLN A 555 34.77 23.10 -11.92
CA GLN A 555 35.59 24.02 -11.13
C GLN A 555 34.94 25.40 -11.04
N ASP A 556 34.58 25.99 -12.18
CA ASP A 556 33.94 27.32 -12.25
C ASP A 556 32.62 27.37 -11.48
N VAL A 557 31.78 26.34 -11.63
CA VAL A 557 30.50 26.26 -10.92
C VAL A 557 30.74 26.16 -9.41
N ILE A 558 31.64 25.30 -8.96
CA ILE A 558 31.96 25.12 -7.54
C ILE A 558 32.48 26.44 -6.94
N GLU A 559 33.37 27.15 -7.62
CA GLU A 559 33.91 28.43 -7.15
C GLU A 559 32.82 29.51 -7.05
N ARG A 560 31.95 29.62 -8.06
CA ARG A 560 30.85 30.60 -8.05
C ARG A 560 29.84 30.32 -6.95
N VAL A 561 29.45 29.06 -6.75
CA VAL A 561 28.51 28.68 -5.68
C VAL A 561 29.15 28.88 -4.31
N ARG A 562 30.44 28.58 -4.16
CA ARG A 562 31.17 28.81 -2.91
C ARG A 562 31.25 30.31 -2.54
N ALA A 563 31.24 31.20 -3.52
CA ALA A 563 31.22 32.65 -3.29
C ALA A 563 29.87 33.19 -2.80
N VAL A 564 28.79 32.39 -2.85
CA VAL A 564 27.46 32.82 -2.37
C VAL A 564 27.45 32.92 -0.83
N PRO A 565 27.04 34.06 -0.24
CA PRO A 565 26.97 34.21 1.21
C PRO A 565 26.11 33.12 1.88
N GLY A 566 26.66 32.50 2.93
CA GLY A 566 25.98 31.42 3.67
C GLY A 566 26.33 30.00 3.19
N VAL A 567 27.00 29.85 2.04
CA VAL A 567 27.54 28.56 1.59
C VAL A 567 28.83 28.24 2.36
N ARG A 568 28.89 27.08 3.00
CA ARG A 568 30.06 26.64 3.80
C ARG A 568 31.05 25.83 2.98
N ASP A 569 30.56 24.88 2.18
CA ASP A 569 31.37 24.05 1.30
C ASP A 569 30.53 23.63 0.08
N VAL A 570 31.21 23.24 -0.99
CA VAL A 570 30.59 22.81 -2.25
C VAL A 570 31.45 21.71 -2.86
N ALA A 571 30.78 20.66 -3.31
CA ALA A 571 31.39 19.57 -4.07
C ALA A 571 30.38 19.01 -5.08
N GLY A 572 30.90 18.42 -6.15
CA GLY A 572 30.14 17.67 -7.15
C GLY A 572 30.36 16.15 -6.97
N ALA A 573 29.32 15.39 -7.31
CA ALA A 573 29.38 13.94 -7.39
C ALA A 573 28.47 13.43 -8.50
N SER A 574 28.87 12.35 -9.17
CA SER A 574 28.02 11.65 -10.15
C SER A 574 26.83 10.95 -9.48
N ALA A 575 26.99 10.55 -8.22
CA ALA A 575 25.94 10.00 -7.38
C ALA A 575 26.20 10.37 -5.92
N VAL A 576 25.13 10.72 -5.21
CA VAL A 576 25.14 10.94 -3.77
C VAL A 576 24.50 9.74 -3.06
N PRO A 577 24.78 9.48 -1.77
CA PRO A 577 24.13 8.39 -1.03
C PRO A 577 22.60 8.50 -1.09
N LEU A 578 21.91 7.36 -1.04
CA LEU A 578 20.45 7.21 -1.20
C LEU A 578 19.92 7.43 -2.62
N VAL A 579 20.80 7.75 -3.58
CA VAL A 579 20.51 7.73 -5.01
C VAL A 579 21.28 6.56 -5.63
N SER A 580 20.63 5.76 -6.47
CA SER A 580 21.27 4.60 -7.10
C SER A 580 22.51 5.04 -7.89
N ASN A 581 23.62 4.34 -7.69
CA ASN A 581 24.86 4.58 -8.40
C ASN A 581 25.24 3.37 -9.27
N GLU A 582 26.09 3.60 -10.25
CA GLU A 582 26.74 2.54 -11.00
C GLU A 582 27.60 1.68 -10.07
N SER A 583 27.49 0.37 -10.25
CA SER A 583 28.35 -0.60 -9.59
C SER A 583 28.99 -1.45 -10.66
N SER A 584 30.31 -1.48 -10.67
CA SER A 584 31.10 -2.24 -11.64
C SER A 584 32.02 -3.23 -10.93
N PRO A 585 32.38 -4.34 -11.58
CA PRO A 585 33.42 -5.23 -11.08
C PRO A 585 34.74 -4.49 -10.92
N PHE A 586 35.53 -4.90 -9.92
CA PHE A 586 36.89 -4.42 -9.74
C PHE A 586 37.82 -5.60 -9.46
N ARG A 587 39.11 -5.41 -9.74
CA ARG A 587 40.16 -6.37 -9.43
C ARG A 587 41.25 -5.73 -8.60
N VAL A 588 41.80 -6.48 -7.66
CA VAL A 588 42.94 -6.06 -6.86
C VAL A 588 44.20 -6.69 -7.41
N GLU A 589 45.22 -5.85 -7.64
CA GLU A 589 46.51 -6.31 -8.15
C GLU A 589 47.12 -7.40 -7.25
N GLY A 590 47.51 -8.51 -7.87
CA GLY A 590 48.16 -9.63 -7.19
C GLY A 590 47.22 -10.53 -6.38
N ARG A 591 45.90 -10.27 -6.36
CA ARG A 591 44.92 -11.06 -5.60
C ARG A 591 43.89 -11.78 -6.47
N ASP A 592 43.66 -11.30 -7.70
CA ASP A 592 42.67 -11.85 -8.61
C ASP A 592 43.33 -12.42 -9.87
N GLY A 593 43.51 -13.75 -9.88
CA GLY A 593 44.06 -14.49 -11.01
C GLY A 593 44.11 -16.02 -10.88
N SER A 594 43.75 -16.61 -9.73
CA SER A 594 43.97 -18.05 -9.49
C SER A 594 42.76 -18.89 -9.09
N ASP A 595 41.55 -18.31 -8.96
CA ASP A 595 40.37 -19.09 -8.56
C ASP A 595 39.12 -18.74 -9.38
N PRO A 596 38.75 -19.58 -10.38
CA PRO A 596 37.53 -19.45 -11.18
C PRO A 596 36.23 -19.55 -10.37
N ASP A 597 36.27 -20.00 -9.11
CA ASP A 597 35.10 -20.19 -8.25
C ASP A 597 34.81 -18.99 -7.30
N LYS A 598 35.59 -17.90 -7.38
CA LYS A 598 35.36 -16.71 -6.54
C LYS A 598 34.26 -15.78 -7.07
N THR A 599 33.34 -15.41 -6.17
CA THR A 599 32.30 -14.38 -6.30
C THR A 599 32.84 -13.09 -6.93
N ILE A 600 32.27 -12.63 -8.05
CA ILE A 600 32.57 -11.32 -8.63
C ILE A 600 32.03 -10.24 -7.68
N VAL A 601 32.93 -9.45 -7.09
CA VAL A 601 32.55 -8.38 -6.17
C VAL A 601 32.42 -7.08 -6.95
N TYR A 602 31.24 -6.47 -6.82
CA TYR A 602 30.94 -5.17 -7.39
C TYR A 602 31.17 -4.11 -6.31
N ALA A 603 31.74 -2.98 -6.72
CA ALA A 603 31.85 -1.80 -5.87
C ALA A 603 31.08 -0.64 -6.49
N GLU A 604 30.48 0.19 -5.65
CA GLU A 604 29.93 1.47 -6.08
C GLU A 604 31.07 2.42 -6.46
N GLN A 605 30.86 3.19 -7.53
CA GLN A 605 31.92 4.02 -8.12
C GLN A 605 31.52 5.48 -8.28
N PRO A 606 31.25 6.19 -7.17
CA PRO A 606 30.94 7.61 -7.23
C PRO A 606 32.16 8.38 -7.73
N LYS A 607 31.95 9.18 -8.78
CA LYS A 607 32.94 10.12 -9.30
C LYS A 607 32.75 11.44 -8.59
N VAL A 608 33.77 11.93 -7.89
CA VAL A 608 33.63 13.03 -6.93
C VAL A 608 34.68 14.11 -7.14
N THR A 609 34.32 15.36 -6.86
CA THR A 609 35.27 16.48 -6.86
C THR A 609 36.04 16.55 -5.54
N PRO A 610 37.12 17.34 -5.46
CA PRO A 610 37.73 17.69 -4.18
C PRO A 610 36.70 18.25 -3.18
N SER A 611 36.96 18.08 -1.89
CA SER A 611 36.07 18.48 -0.77
C SER A 611 34.76 17.70 -0.63
N TYR A 612 34.48 16.69 -1.47
CA TYR A 612 33.25 15.88 -1.38
C TYR A 612 33.07 15.23 -0.01
N PHE A 613 34.09 14.55 0.50
CA PHE A 613 34.02 13.85 1.78
C PHE A 613 33.73 14.83 2.93
N ARG A 614 34.45 15.95 2.97
CA ARG A 614 34.22 17.03 3.93
C ARG A 614 32.81 17.63 3.82
N THR A 615 32.33 17.88 2.61
CA THR A 615 30.98 18.44 2.37
C THR A 615 29.88 17.48 2.85
N MET A 616 30.06 16.18 2.59
CA MET A 616 29.13 15.13 3.02
C MET A 616 29.32 14.68 4.46
N GLY A 617 30.33 15.20 5.18
CA GLY A 617 30.67 14.72 6.53
C GLY A 617 31.19 13.28 6.57
N ILE A 618 31.66 12.75 5.44
CA ILE A 618 32.33 11.45 5.36
C ILE A 618 33.75 11.64 5.89
N ARG A 619 34.13 10.84 6.88
CA ARG A 619 35.42 10.91 7.57
C ARG A 619 36.51 10.20 6.78
N LEU A 620 37.55 10.94 6.44
CA LEU A 620 38.83 10.37 6.02
C LEU A 620 39.50 9.69 7.23
N MET A 621 39.72 8.38 7.12
CA MET A 621 40.30 7.55 8.18
C MET A 621 41.83 7.52 8.08
N ARG A 622 42.37 7.36 6.86
CA ARG A 622 43.81 7.33 6.57
C ARG A 622 44.08 7.88 5.16
N GLY A 623 45.31 8.36 4.92
CA GLY A 623 45.76 8.86 3.62
C GLY A 623 45.39 10.31 3.35
N ARG A 624 45.08 10.65 2.09
CA ARG A 624 44.71 12.00 1.64
C ARG A 624 43.40 12.03 0.86
N GLU A 625 42.78 13.20 0.80
CA GLU A 625 41.66 13.46 -0.11
C GLU A 625 42.13 13.72 -1.55
N PHE A 626 41.18 13.74 -2.48
CA PHE A 626 41.41 14.21 -3.85
C PHE A 626 41.65 15.71 -3.89
N THR A 627 42.49 16.11 -4.84
CA THR A 627 42.82 17.51 -5.13
C THR A 627 42.60 17.78 -6.61
N TRP A 628 42.53 19.05 -6.99
CA TRP A 628 42.47 19.42 -8.41
C TRP A 628 43.76 19.09 -9.18
N ALA A 629 44.84 18.69 -8.51
CA ALA A 629 46.06 18.21 -9.14
C ALA A 629 45.95 16.72 -9.59
N ASP A 630 44.96 15.98 -9.10
CA ASP A 630 44.68 14.59 -9.52
C ASP A 630 43.96 14.60 -10.88
N THR A 631 44.68 15.00 -11.94
CA THR A 631 44.17 15.15 -13.30
C THR A 631 44.32 13.85 -14.11
N SER A 632 43.71 13.81 -15.29
CA SER A 632 43.83 12.72 -16.28
C SER A 632 45.29 12.41 -16.67
N THR A 633 46.19 13.39 -16.56
CA THR A 633 47.63 13.25 -16.87
C THR A 633 48.49 12.84 -15.67
N SER A 634 47.95 12.93 -14.46
CA SER A 634 48.64 12.49 -13.23
C SER A 634 48.50 10.97 -13.02
N GLN A 635 49.17 10.43 -12.01
CA GLN A 635 48.97 9.04 -11.61
C GLN A 635 47.48 8.79 -11.27
N PRO A 636 46.84 7.74 -11.82
CA PRO A 636 45.47 7.41 -11.49
C PRO A 636 45.34 7.00 -10.03
N VAL A 637 44.39 7.62 -9.32
CA VAL A 637 44.19 7.41 -7.89
C VAL A 637 42.76 7.02 -7.58
N ALA A 638 42.58 6.37 -6.43
CA ALA A 638 41.28 6.03 -5.88
C ALA A 638 41.27 6.19 -4.35
N ILE A 639 40.10 6.43 -3.78
CA ILE A 639 39.84 6.38 -2.34
C ILE A 639 38.83 5.26 -2.10
N VAL A 640 39.09 4.40 -1.13
CA VAL A 640 38.25 3.21 -0.88
C VAL A 640 37.53 3.31 0.46
N SER A 641 36.39 2.62 0.59
CA SER A 641 35.72 2.49 1.88
C SER A 641 36.49 1.55 2.82
N GLU A 642 36.30 1.73 4.13
CA GLU A 642 36.86 0.88 5.18
C GLU A 642 36.49 -0.60 4.96
N ARG A 643 35.24 -0.89 4.59
CA ARG A 643 34.78 -2.25 4.27
C ARG A 643 35.62 -2.92 3.19
N LEU A 644 35.93 -2.19 2.12
CA LEU A 644 36.73 -2.71 1.01
C LEU A 644 38.17 -2.92 1.47
N ALA A 645 38.72 -1.93 2.17
CA ALA A 645 40.07 -1.99 2.73
C ALA A 645 40.27 -3.22 3.64
N THR A 646 39.35 -3.45 4.59
CA THR A 646 39.43 -4.60 5.50
C THR A 646 39.19 -5.93 4.79
N ALA A 647 38.31 -5.98 3.79
CA ALA A 647 38.04 -7.22 3.05
C ALA A 647 39.22 -7.66 2.18
N TYR A 648 39.90 -6.72 1.53
CA TYR A 648 40.97 -7.00 0.57
C TYR A 648 42.37 -6.79 1.12
N TRP A 649 42.55 -6.14 2.26
CA TRP A 649 43.85 -5.94 2.91
C TRP A 649 43.69 -5.96 4.45
N PRO A 650 43.23 -7.09 5.06
CA PRO A 650 42.98 -7.15 6.50
C PRO A 650 44.25 -6.97 7.36
N GLU A 651 45.41 -7.36 6.83
CA GLU A 651 46.72 -7.34 7.53
C GLU A 651 47.78 -6.52 6.78
N GLU A 652 47.40 -5.85 5.70
CA GLU A 652 48.30 -5.02 4.88
C GLU A 652 47.87 -3.57 4.90
N ASP A 653 48.81 -2.63 4.67
CA ASP A 653 48.42 -1.24 4.42
C ASP A 653 47.78 -1.14 3.02
N PRO A 654 46.49 -0.72 2.92
CA PRO A 654 45.84 -0.54 1.63
C PRO A 654 46.42 0.64 0.84
N ILE A 655 47.02 1.63 1.52
CA ILE A 655 47.56 2.82 0.87
C ILE A 655 48.76 2.43 -0.01
N GLY A 656 48.74 2.87 -1.27
CA GLY A 656 49.75 2.55 -2.29
C GLY A 656 49.46 1.26 -3.06
N LYS A 657 48.53 0.42 -2.61
CA LYS A 657 48.08 -0.76 -3.36
C LYS A 657 47.29 -0.33 -4.59
N ARG A 658 47.23 -1.19 -5.60
CA ARG A 658 46.57 -0.90 -6.88
C ARG A 658 45.36 -1.78 -7.11
N LEU A 659 44.34 -1.18 -7.70
CA LEU A 659 43.13 -1.87 -8.14
C LEU A 659 42.76 -1.37 -9.54
N SER A 660 42.10 -2.21 -10.34
CA SER A 660 41.47 -1.82 -11.60
C SER A 660 39.96 -1.94 -11.48
N ILE A 661 39.26 -1.13 -12.24
CA ILE A 661 37.80 -1.11 -12.36
C ILE A 661 37.50 -1.47 -13.81
N ASP A 662 36.57 -2.41 -14.05
CA ASP A 662 36.21 -2.86 -15.42
C ASP A 662 37.42 -3.24 -16.29
N ASP A 663 38.46 -3.81 -15.67
CA ASP A 663 39.74 -4.15 -16.32
C ASP A 663 40.43 -2.97 -17.03
N GLN A 664 40.09 -1.74 -16.64
CA GLN A 664 40.70 -0.53 -17.14
C GLN A 664 42.02 -0.22 -16.40
N GLN A 665 42.40 1.05 -16.42
CA GLN A 665 43.64 1.55 -15.84
C GLN A 665 43.74 1.24 -14.33
N LEU A 666 44.93 0.77 -13.90
CA LEU A 666 45.24 0.56 -12.49
C LEU A 666 45.29 1.90 -11.75
N ARG A 667 44.57 1.98 -10.64
CA ARG A 667 44.48 3.14 -9.74
C ARG A 667 45.14 2.81 -8.41
N SER A 668 45.99 3.71 -7.94
CA SER A 668 46.62 3.60 -6.62
C SER A 668 45.68 4.11 -5.53
N VAL A 669 45.51 3.33 -4.47
CA VAL A 669 44.72 3.74 -3.30
C VAL A 669 45.49 4.80 -2.53
N VAL A 670 44.94 6.02 -2.42
CA VAL A 670 45.59 7.15 -1.74
C VAL A 670 44.90 7.55 -0.44
N GLY A 671 43.72 7.00 -0.16
CA GLY A 671 42.97 7.29 1.04
C GLY A 671 41.92 6.24 1.35
N ILE A 672 41.50 6.21 2.61
CA ILE A 672 40.46 5.32 3.14
C ILE A 672 39.45 6.18 3.88
N VAL A 673 38.16 6.00 3.60
CA VAL A 673 37.05 6.69 4.27
C VAL A 673 36.18 5.73 5.05
N ASN A 674 35.42 6.23 6.02
CA ASN A 674 34.44 5.39 6.71
C ASN A 674 33.38 4.86 5.73
N ASP A 675 32.74 3.78 6.14
CA ASP A 675 31.68 3.16 5.38
C ASP A 675 30.44 4.03 5.28
N VAL A 676 29.83 4.02 4.09
CA VAL A 676 28.59 4.75 3.77
C VAL A 676 27.49 3.77 3.39
N ARG A 677 26.27 4.03 3.87
CA ARG A 677 25.07 3.25 3.53
C ARG A 677 24.32 3.91 2.37
N HIS A 678 24.50 3.37 1.17
CA HIS A 678 23.97 3.96 -0.06
C HIS A 678 22.51 3.60 -0.36
N ASP A 679 21.99 2.46 0.12
CA ASP A 679 20.64 1.97 -0.18
C ASP A 679 19.59 2.28 0.91
N GLY A 680 20.00 2.82 2.04
CA GLY A 680 19.12 3.08 3.17
C GLY A 680 19.69 2.64 4.51
N ARG A 681 18.96 2.89 5.59
CA ARG A 681 19.45 2.63 6.95
C ARG A 681 19.49 1.14 7.31
N ASP A 682 18.63 0.33 6.71
CA ASP A 682 18.55 -1.13 6.90
C ASP A 682 19.42 -1.93 5.93
N SER A 683 20.08 -1.29 4.96
CA SER A 683 20.88 -1.97 3.94
C SER A 683 22.21 -2.48 4.49
N SER A 684 22.81 -3.48 3.86
CA SER A 684 24.23 -3.77 4.11
C SER A 684 25.11 -2.65 3.55
N VAL A 685 26.28 -2.46 4.16
CA VAL A 685 27.31 -1.58 3.61
C VAL A 685 27.94 -2.28 2.41
N ARG A 686 27.96 -1.59 1.26
CA ARG A 686 28.60 -2.06 0.04
C ARG A 686 30.06 -1.55 -0.05
N PRO A 687 30.98 -2.34 -0.61
CA PRO A 687 32.31 -1.83 -0.98
C PRO A 687 32.16 -0.64 -1.93
N THR A 688 32.91 0.43 -1.67
CA THR A 688 32.85 1.65 -2.49
C THR A 688 34.25 2.09 -2.90
N ILE A 689 34.41 2.45 -4.17
CA ILE A 689 35.64 2.99 -4.74
C ILE A 689 35.33 4.37 -5.31
N TYR A 690 35.77 5.41 -4.62
CA TYR A 690 35.64 6.79 -5.08
C TYR A 690 36.71 7.08 -6.13
N ILE A 691 36.31 7.75 -7.22
CA ILE A 691 37.18 8.15 -8.32
C ILE A 691 37.18 9.69 -8.41
N PRO A 692 38.33 10.35 -8.58
CA PRO A 692 38.33 11.79 -8.83
C PRO A 692 37.69 12.09 -10.17
N LEU A 693 36.74 13.03 -10.20
CA LEU A 693 36.01 13.43 -11.41
C LEU A 693 36.97 13.80 -12.57
N ALA A 694 38.11 14.42 -12.25
CA ALA A 694 39.12 14.82 -13.23
C ALA A 694 39.91 13.67 -13.86
N GLN A 695 39.69 12.42 -13.44
CA GLN A 695 40.28 11.20 -14.04
C GLN A 695 39.22 10.24 -14.60
N TYR A 696 37.99 10.73 -14.76
CA TYR A 696 36.88 9.95 -15.31
C TYR A 696 36.53 10.49 -16.69
N SER A 697 36.79 9.68 -17.72
CA SER A 697 36.53 10.00 -19.14
C SER A 697 35.12 9.63 -19.56
#